data_AF-A0AAN5KNR2-F1
#
_entry.id   AF-A0AAN5KNR2-F1
#
_cell.length_a   1.000
_cell.length_b   1.000
_cell.length_c   1.000
_cell.angle_alpha   90.00
_cell.angle_beta   90.00
_cell.angle_gamma   90.00
#
_symmetry.space_group_name_H-M   'P 1'
#
loop_
_entity.id
_entity.type
_entity.pdbx_description
1 polymer ?
#
loop_
_entity_poly.entity_id
_entity_poly.type
_entity_poly.pdbx_seq_one_letter_code
_entity_poly.pdbx_strand_id
1 'polypeptide(L)'
;MAHSKREQNPIARNLSEFRQVATLLNNEGLFVTESNYKKIQALLNRYQELASFFDQNRNGLNGKQTGELNQIRLIISREERRDIRKSVTSIENGIKNREKRIKEEYTRIENQQVKAREAVKILWPQLKEVAEKFINSGIANMDELLKKYKELRSELYNHVLNLPTQERKQKNQEMAELSRLVNIHESKLYEEINRARKVIEAAVTQAQKNVNNMSLLQMVRLMLPELKGADILKIAQKAGILSLQEATVSEQGENLDKIVVREQPLEKQSALISIMFKELALNGAQAGPLAKYLQAVQENAKDLISGKKTHFTLLYETKEGEIGGFYFNIHELLQNQHQAISKLIHEMYKRGVDQNSRVVMAFASPEQAASLMLANGENMRALANGRNLQELTELLLENAGDSRALARIVGHDVVIDQKTLEIVRDLNRSKEQNGIEPAEIMKLFQVIAVIFETRNILINWITAPVHLKEQTEEALLGAGKTPGIVEGKGTQPKRVRFLPDLVKKPTVTLSDTKQPVIKRKDEELLDKKIQVTLETVDQALEELKGKIGDINQHKYDKAYEAAKILLRQLQEARDQYVVDLTNPQTSFNEAGLKFKEACKLAIQDAKPILEKDLGWGEYLKNLLKVMVNTIAFCVTFGASQGFFATTRAKSALAVDDAESALELNQINSSPKG
;
A
#
# COMPACT_ATOMS: atom_id res chain seq x y z
N MET A 1 -3.65 -100.57 1.47
CA MET A 1 -4.75 -99.73 0.93
C MET A 1 -5.96 -99.86 1.84
N ALA A 2 -6.24 -98.84 2.66
CA ALA A 2 -7.41 -98.79 3.54
C ALA A 2 -8.12 -97.45 3.31
N HIS A 3 -8.90 -97.37 2.23
CA HIS A 3 -9.70 -96.19 1.94
C HIS A 3 -10.95 -96.16 2.84
N SER A 4 -10.93 -95.18 3.73
CA SER A 4 -12.00 -94.55 4.50
C SER A 4 -13.43 -94.75 3.95
N LYS A 5 -14.25 -95.57 4.65
CA LYS A 5 -15.72 -95.55 4.53
C LYS A 5 -16.38 -94.30 5.17
N ARG A 6 -15.61 -93.30 5.62
CA ARG A 6 -16.13 -92.06 6.22
C ARG A 6 -16.55 -91.00 5.18
N GLU A 7 -16.26 -91.21 3.89
CA GLU A 7 -16.56 -90.21 2.84
C GLU A 7 -18.00 -90.27 2.27
N GLN A 8 -18.88 -91.17 2.72
CA GLN A 8 -20.23 -91.34 2.15
C GLN A 8 -21.40 -91.12 3.13
N ASN A 9 -21.20 -90.47 4.28
CA ASN A 9 -22.31 -90.06 5.14
C ASN A 9 -22.44 -88.53 5.20
N PRO A 10 -23.42 -87.92 4.50
CA PRO A 10 -23.58 -86.46 4.45
C PRO A 10 -23.83 -85.83 5.83
N ILE A 11 -24.45 -86.57 6.76
CA ILE A 11 -24.71 -86.12 8.13
C ILE A 11 -23.40 -85.99 8.91
N ALA A 12 -22.48 -86.96 8.77
CA ALA A 12 -21.19 -86.94 9.46
C ALA A 12 -20.29 -85.80 8.95
N ARG A 13 -20.31 -85.51 7.65
CA ARG A 13 -19.59 -84.38 7.04
C ARG A 13 -20.11 -83.04 7.59
N ASN A 14 -21.43 -82.85 7.61
CA ASN A 14 -22.03 -81.61 8.11
C ASN A 14 -21.82 -81.43 9.63
N LEU A 15 -21.76 -82.49 10.42
CA LEU A 15 -21.42 -82.41 11.85
C LEU A 15 -19.97 -81.98 12.06
N SER A 16 -19.04 -82.52 11.27
CA SER A 16 -17.64 -82.11 11.30
C SER A 16 -17.47 -80.63 10.91
N GLU A 17 -18.14 -80.21 9.84
CA GLU A 17 -18.15 -78.81 9.42
C GLU A 17 -18.77 -77.91 10.49
N PHE A 18 -19.87 -78.33 11.11
CA PHE A 18 -20.54 -77.54 12.15
C PHE A 18 -19.66 -77.36 13.38
N ARG A 19 -18.93 -78.41 13.79
CA ARG A 19 -17.91 -78.32 14.84
C ARG A 19 -16.83 -77.32 14.46
N GLN A 20 -16.30 -77.41 13.24
CA GLN A 20 -15.24 -76.51 12.78
C GLN A 20 -15.70 -75.05 12.76
N VAL A 21 -16.90 -74.77 12.23
CA VAL A 21 -17.49 -73.42 12.20
C VAL A 21 -17.73 -72.90 13.62
N ALA A 22 -18.23 -73.74 14.54
CA ALA A 22 -18.42 -73.38 15.94
C ALA A 22 -17.10 -73.04 16.65
N THR A 23 -16.05 -73.85 16.45
CA THR A 23 -14.71 -73.60 17.01
C THR A 23 -14.08 -72.33 16.44
N LEU A 24 -14.15 -72.14 15.12
CA LEU A 24 -13.63 -70.92 14.48
C LEU A 24 -14.38 -69.67 14.95
N LEU A 25 -15.70 -69.76 15.08
CA LEU A 25 -16.51 -68.66 15.58
C LEU A 25 -16.22 -68.36 17.07
N ASN A 26 -15.97 -69.39 17.88
CA ASN A 26 -15.58 -69.20 19.29
C ASN A 26 -14.20 -68.55 19.40
N ASN A 27 -13.24 -68.92 18.55
CA ASN A 27 -11.88 -68.38 18.62
C ASN A 27 -11.77 -66.98 18.00
N GLU A 28 -12.36 -66.78 16.82
CA GLU A 28 -12.26 -65.52 16.08
C GLU A 28 -13.32 -64.50 16.50
N GLY A 29 -14.44 -64.96 17.06
CA GLY A 29 -15.53 -64.11 17.55
C GLY A 29 -15.24 -63.38 18.86
N LEU A 30 -14.21 -63.78 19.61
CA LEU A 30 -13.80 -63.11 20.85
C LEU A 30 -13.41 -61.65 20.63
N PHE A 31 -12.85 -61.32 19.47
CA PHE A 31 -12.43 -59.97 19.10
C PHE A 31 -12.88 -59.62 17.67
N VAL A 32 -14.04 -58.98 17.55
CA VAL A 32 -14.53 -58.48 16.27
C VAL A 32 -13.89 -57.12 15.96
N THR A 33 -13.27 -57.00 14.79
CA THR A 33 -12.56 -55.81 14.30
C THR A 33 -12.97 -55.48 12.86
N GLU A 34 -12.58 -54.30 12.36
CA GLU A 34 -12.83 -53.90 10.96
C GLU A 34 -12.16 -54.83 9.93
N SER A 35 -11.07 -55.50 10.29
CA SER A 35 -10.35 -56.39 9.37
C SER A 35 -10.95 -57.80 9.30
N ASN A 36 -11.68 -58.25 10.32
CA ASN A 36 -12.20 -59.62 10.39
C ASN A 36 -13.74 -59.73 10.41
N TYR A 37 -14.50 -58.62 10.55
CA TYR A 37 -15.96 -58.69 10.71
C TYR A 37 -16.68 -59.41 9.55
N LYS A 38 -16.22 -59.28 8.29
CA LYS A 38 -16.82 -59.99 7.14
C LYS A 38 -16.64 -61.50 7.26
N LYS A 39 -15.47 -61.94 7.73
CA LYS A 39 -15.17 -63.35 7.97
C LYS A 39 -16.01 -63.91 9.12
N ILE A 40 -16.13 -63.15 10.21
CA ILE A 40 -16.98 -63.52 11.37
C ILE A 40 -18.47 -63.53 10.98
N GLN A 41 -18.93 -62.57 10.16
CA GLN A 41 -20.29 -62.56 9.62
C GLN A 41 -20.58 -63.80 8.78
N ALA A 42 -19.63 -64.22 7.93
CA ALA A 42 -19.74 -65.45 7.14
C ALA A 42 -19.81 -66.69 8.05
N LEU A 43 -18.99 -66.75 9.11
CA LEU A 43 -19.04 -67.82 10.11
C LEU A 43 -20.36 -67.84 10.88
N LEU A 44 -20.91 -66.68 11.26
CA LEU A 44 -22.22 -66.56 11.91
C LEU A 44 -23.37 -67.05 11.00
N ASN A 45 -23.32 -66.68 9.72
CA ASN A 45 -24.30 -67.12 8.72
C ASN A 45 -24.20 -68.64 8.51
N ARG A 46 -22.98 -69.16 8.34
CA ARG A 46 -22.75 -70.59 8.15
C ARG A 46 -23.15 -71.42 9.37
N TYR A 47 -22.88 -70.91 10.57
CA TYR A 47 -23.35 -71.51 11.82
C TYR A 47 -24.89 -71.62 11.82
N GLN A 48 -25.59 -70.56 11.41
CA GLN A 48 -27.05 -70.52 11.36
C GLN A 48 -27.63 -71.48 10.31
N GLU A 49 -27.01 -71.58 9.14
CA GLU A 49 -27.38 -72.53 8.10
C GLU A 49 -27.26 -73.98 8.59
N LEU A 50 -26.11 -74.34 9.18
CA LEU A 50 -25.86 -75.68 9.70
C LEU A 50 -26.77 -76.00 10.88
N ALA A 51 -27.02 -75.03 11.77
CA ALA A 51 -27.98 -75.18 12.86
C ALA A 51 -29.39 -75.48 12.34
N SER A 52 -29.86 -74.71 11.37
CA SER A 52 -31.18 -74.88 10.73
C SER A 52 -31.29 -76.23 10.01
N PHE A 53 -30.24 -76.65 9.30
CA PHE A 53 -30.17 -77.95 8.63
C PHE A 53 -30.37 -79.10 9.63
N PHE A 54 -29.69 -79.06 10.78
CA PHE A 54 -29.82 -80.10 11.80
C PHE A 54 -31.13 -80.03 12.58
N ASP A 55 -31.72 -78.85 12.76
CA ASP A 55 -33.06 -78.72 13.35
C ASP A 55 -34.13 -79.33 12.45
N GLN A 56 -34.02 -79.15 11.12
CA GLN A 56 -34.94 -79.74 10.14
C GLN A 56 -34.78 -81.26 10.01
N ASN A 57 -33.55 -81.78 10.17
CA ASN A 57 -33.25 -83.21 10.03
C ASN A 57 -33.18 -83.95 11.37
N ARG A 58 -33.71 -83.37 12.45
CA ARG A 58 -33.55 -83.86 13.83
C ARG A 58 -34.06 -85.29 14.04
N ASN A 59 -35.16 -85.65 13.38
CA ASN A 59 -35.77 -86.99 13.47
C ASN A 59 -34.96 -88.08 12.75
N GLY A 60 -34.00 -87.69 11.90
CA GLY A 60 -33.12 -88.61 11.15
C GLY A 60 -31.76 -88.85 11.80
N LEU A 61 -31.50 -88.28 12.98
CA LEU A 61 -30.23 -88.42 13.71
C LEU A 61 -30.29 -89.60 14.69
N ASN A 62 -29.22 -90.40 14.74
CA ASN A 62 -29.09 -91.42 15.78
C ASN A 62 -28.66 -90.79 17.13
N GLY A 63 -28.73 -91.56 18.22
CA GLY A 63 -28.42 -91.06 19.56
C GLY A 63 -27.00 -90.51 19.70
N LYS A 64 -26.02 -91.09 19.00
CA LYS A 64 -24.62 -90.63 18.99
C LYS A 64 -24.47 -89.28 18.27
N GLN A 65 -25.09 -89.13 17.10
CA GLN A 65 -25.10 -87.89 16.32
C GLN A 65 -25.82 -86.76 17.06
N THR A 66 -26.90 -87.09 17.79
CA THR A 66 -27.61 -86.14 18.65
C THR A 66 -26.74 -85.65 19.80
N GLY A 67 -25.98 -86.55 20.43
CA GLY A 67 -24.99 -86.19 21.45
C GLY A 67 -23.88 -85.28 20.89
N GLU A 68 -23.34 -85.60 19.72
CA GLU A 68 -22.32 -84.77 19.04
C GLU A 68 -22.83 -83.37 18.67
N LEU A 69 -24.06 -83.28 18.17
CA LEU A 69 -24.72 -82.00 17.86
C LEU A 69 -24.90 -81.12 19.10
N ASN A 70 -25.31 -81.72 20.22
CA ASN A 70 -25.44 -81.00 21.49
C ASN A 70 -24.09 -80.47 22.00
N GLN A 71 -23.03 -81.28 21.88
CA GLN A 71 -21.67 -80.84 22.23
C GLN A 71 -21.20 -79.68 21.34
N ILE A 72 -21.49 -79.70 20.03
CA ILE A 72 -21.14 -78.59 19.12
C ILE A 72 -21.86 -77.30 19.53
N ARG A 73 -23.12 -77.37 19.94
CA ARG A 73 -23.90 -76.20 20.39
C ARG A 73 -23.41 -75.59 21.70
N LEU A 74 -22.63 -76.34 22.49
CA LEU A 74 -22.01 -75.86 23.73
C LEU A 74 -20.66 -75.18 23.48
N ILE A 75 -20.01 -75.38 22.32
CA ILE A 75 -18.73 -74.73 21.98
C ILE A 75 -18.86 -73.21 21.99
N ILE A 76 -20.01 -72.69 21.59
CA ILE A 76 -20.34 -71.28 21.67
C ILE A 76 -21.80 -71.12 22.05
N SER A 77 -22.06 -70.36 23.12
CA SER A 77 -23.41 -70.16 23.65
C SER A 77 -24.26 -69.28 22.74
N ARG A 78 -25.57 -69.29 22.97
CA ARG A 78 -26.50 -68.41 22.25
C ARG A 78 -26.24 -66.93 22.56
N GLU A 79 -25.82 -66.62 23.78
CA GLU A 79 -25.54 -65.26 24.24
C GLU A 79 -24.26 -64.72 23.58
N GLU A 80 -23.18 -65.50 23.59
CA GLU A 80 -21.93 -65.14 22.89
C GLU A 80 -22.18 -64.90 21.40
N ARG A 81 -22.93 -65.78 20.72
CA ARG A 81 -23.30 -65.56 19.31
C ARG A 81 -24.11 -64.28 19.10
N ARG A 82 -24.99 -63.92 20.05
CA ARG A 82 -25.78 -62.69 19.99
C ARG A 82 -24.89 -61.47 20.14
N ASP A 83 -23.95 -61.50 21.06
CA ASP A 83 -23.04 -60.39 21.31
C ASP A 83 -22.02 -60.22 20.17
N ILE A 84 -21.49 -61.31 19.62
CA ILE A 84 -20.70 -61.27 18.38
C ILE A 84 -21.50 -60.63 17.25
N ARG A 85 -22.77 -61.02 17.06
CA ARG A 85 -23.63 -60.44 16.02
C ARG A 85 -23.85 -58.94 16.24
N LYS A 86 -24.11 -58.50 17.47
CA LYS A 86 -24.22 -57.06 17.81
C LYS A 86 -22.93 -56.31 17.45
N SER A 87 -21.77 -56.87 17.81
CA SER A 87 -20.46 -56.27 17.51
C SER A 87 -20.22 -56.16 16.01
N VAL A 88 -20.53 -57.21 15.24
CA VAL A 88 -20.43 -57.19 13.78
C VAL A 88 -21.35 -56.13 13.16
N THR A 89 -22.60 -56.06 13.58
CA THR A 89 -23.56 -55.04 13.11
C THR A 89 -23.11 -53.62 13.46
N SER A 90 -22.55 -53.42 14.66
CA SER A 90 -22.02 -52.13 15.09
C SER A 90 -20.86 -51.66 14.19
N ILE A 91 -19.90 -52.54 13.91
CA ILE A 91 -18.77 -52.25 13.02
C ILE A 91 -19.23 -51.98 11.60
N GLU A 92 -20.13 -52.80 11.06
CA GLU A 92 -20.68 -52.62 9.71
C GLU A 92 -21.39 -51.28 9.55
N ASN A 93 -22.23 -50.90 10.52
CA ASN A 93 -22.89 -49.59 10.53
C ASN A 93 -21.88 -48.45 10.68
N GLY A 94 -20.83 -48.62 11.49
CA GLY A 94 -19.75 -47.64 11.63
C GLY A 94 -18.94 -47.41 10.35
N ILE A 95 -18.75 -48.45 9.54
CA ILE A 95 -18.12 -48.35 8.21
C ILE A 95 -19.06 -47.64 7.24
N LYS A 96 -20.32 -48.09 7.11
CA LYS A 96 -21.33 -47.46 6.21
C LYS A 96 -21.53 -45.97 6.52
N ASN A 97 -21.58 -45.60 7.79
CA ASN A 97 -21.70 -44.20 8.21
C ASN A 97 -20.46 -43.37 7.84
N ARG A 98 -19.24 -43.92 7.97
CA ARG A 98 -18.02 -43.25 7.50
C ARG A 98 -18.00 -43.08 5.99
N GLU A 99 -18.34 -44.12 5.23
CA GLU A 99 -18.43 -44.06 3.77
C GLU A 99 -19.44 -43.00 3.30
N LYS A 100 -20.61 -42.94 3.95
CA LYS A 100 -21.61 -41.91 3.68
C LYS A 100 -21.06 -40.50 3.94
N ARG A 101 -20.44 -40.27 5.10
CA ARG A 101 -19.82 -38.98 5.44
C ARG A 101 -18.72 -38.58 4.47
N ILE A 102 -17.88 -39.53 4.06
CA ILE A 102 -16.82 -39.33 3.08
C ILE A 102 -17.44 -38.89 1.75
N LYS A 103 -18.48 -39.58 1.27
CA LYS A 103 -19.18 -39.25 0.03
C LYS A 103 -19.84 -37.85 0.07
N GLU A 104 -20.49 -37.52 1.17
CA GLU A 104 -21.09 -36.19 1.39
C GLU A 104 -20.04 -35.08 1.37
N GLU A 105 -18.89 -35.30 2.01
CA GLU A 105 -17.80 -34.33 2.02
C GLU A 105 -17.16 -34.19 0.63
N TYR A 106 -16.98 -35.29 -0.13
CA TYR A 106 -16.52 -35.22 -1.52
C TYR A 106 -17.46 -34.39 -2.39
N THR A 107 -18.78 -34.60 -2.31
CA THR A 107 -19.77 -33.81 -3.06
C THR A 107 -19.75 -32.34 -2.64
N ARG A 108 -19.57 -32.05 -1.35
CA ARG A 108 -19.44 -30.68 -0.85
C ARG A 108 -18.20 -29.98 -1.42
N ILE A 109 -17.05 -30.66 -1.41
CA ILE A 109 -15.79 -30.14 -1.96
C ILE A 109 -15.92 -29.91 -3.47
N GLU A 110 -16.52 -30.85 -4.20
CA GLU A 110 -16.74 -30.72 -5.66
C GLU A 110 -17.63 -29.52 -5.98
N ASN A 111 -18.73 -29.34 -5.26
CA ASN A 111 -19.61 -28.17 -5.41
C ASN A 111 -18.88 -26.85 -5.11
N GLN A 112 -18.00 -26.82 -4.10
CA GLN A 112 -17.17 -25.65 -3.80
C GLN A 112 -16.16 -25.37 -4.91
N GLN A 113 -15.54 -26.42 -5.47
CA GLN A 113 -14.60 -26.29 -6.59
C GLN A 113 -15.26 -25.76 -7.86
N VAL A 114 -16.49 -26.19 -8.17
CA VAL A 114 -17.26 -25.68 -9.31
C VAL A 114 -17.53 -24.18 -9.15
N LYS A 115 -18.06 -23.76 -7.99
CA LYS A 115 -18.30 -22.34 -7.69
C LYS A 115 -17.02 -21.51 -7.75
N ALA A 116 -15.91 -22.06 -7.25
CA ALA A 116 -14.60 -21.41 -7.30
C ALA A 116 -14.12 -21.20 -8.74
N ARG A 117 -14.28 -22.20 -9.62
CA ARG A 117 -13.91 -22.07 -11.05
C ARG A 117 -14.74 -21.02 -11.77
N GLU A 118 -16.04 -20.95 -11.50
CA GLU A 118 -16.92 -19.90 -12.06
C GLU A 118 -16.50 -18.50 -11.63
N ALA A 119 -16.25 -18.30 -10.33
CA ALA A 119 -15.78 -17.02 -9.80
C ALA A 119 -14.42 -16.63 -10.39
N VAL A 120 -13.46 -17.56 -10.47
CA VAL A 120 -12.14 -17.33 -11.06
C VAL A 120 -12.25 -16.96 -12.55
N LYS A 121 -13.18 -17.55 -13.30
CA LYS A 121 -13.42 -17.22 -14.72
C LYS A 121 -13.87 -15.76 -14.91
N ILE A 122 -14.59 -15.19 -13.95
CA ILE A 122 -15.10 -13.82 -13.99
C ILE A 122 -14.06 -12.82 -13.44
N LEU A 123 -13.48 -13.10 -12.28
CA LEU A 123 -12.61 -12.18 -11.56
C LEU A 123 -11.20 -12.07 -12.19
N TRP A 124 -10.68 -13.16 -12.78
CA TRP A 124 -9.32 -13.15 -13.33
C TRP A 124 -9.14 -12.16 -14.50
N PRO A 125 -10.03 -12.10 -15.51
CA PRO A 125 -9.97 -11.07 -16.55
C PRO A 125 -10.07 -9.64 -16.00
N GLN A 126 -10.95 -9.40 -15.03
CA GLN A 126 -11.12 -8.08 -14.42
C GLN A 126 -9.85 -7.64 -13.68
N LEU A 127 -9.23 -8.55 -12.93
CA LEU A 127 -7.96 -8.27 -12.25
C LEU A 127 -6.85 -7.91 -13.24
N LYS A 128 -6.76 -8.64 -14.37
CA LYS A 128 -5.80 -8.34 -15.43
C LYS A 128 -6.03 -6.98 -16.05
N GLU A 129 -7.27 -6.65 -16.39
CA GLU A 129 -7.62 -5.37 -16.98
C GLU A 129 -7.24 -4.20 -16.05
N VAL A 130 -7.56 -4.31 -14.76
CA VAL A 130 -7.21 -3.27 -13.77
C VAL A 130 -5.69 -3.18 -13.58
N ALA A 131 -4.99 -4.31 -13.54
CA ALA A 131 -3.52 -4.32 -13.44
C ALA A 131 -2.85 -3.71 -14.69
N GLU A 132 -3.32 -4.03 -15.89
CA GLU A 132 -2.82 -3.45 -17.14
C GLU A 132 -3.10 -1.95 -17.22
N LYS A 133 -4.29 -1.51 -16.78
CA LYS A 133 -4.60 -0.08 -16.63
C LYS A 133 -3.64 0.60 -15.66
N PHE A 134 -3.39 -0.01 -14.49
CA PHE A 134 -2.48 0.53 -13.49
C PHE A 134 -1.04 0.66 -14.02
N ILE A 135 -0.51 -0.41 -14.65
CA ILE A 135 0.85 -0.44 -15.20
C ILE A 135 1.06 0.61 -16.30
N ASN A 136 0.01 0.96 -17.03
CA ASN A 136 0.06 1.99 -18.08
C ASN A 136 -0.37 3.39 -17.59
N SER A 137 -0.72 3.52 -16.31
CA SER A 137 -1.15 4.79 -15.71
C SER A 137 -0.01 5.53 -15.01
N GLY A 138 -0.15 6.85 -14.91
CA GLY A 138 0.73 7.70 -14.11
C GLY A 138 0.23 7.92 -12.69
N ILE A 139 0.89 8.84 -11.98
CA ILE A 139 0.65 9.16 -10.56
C ILE A 139 -0.82 9.52 -10.27
N ALA A 140 -1.49 10.24 -11.17
CA ALA A 140 -2.86 10.73 -10.97
C ALA A 140 -3.88 9.64 -10.62
N ASN A 141 -3.75 8.46 -11.25
CA ASN A 141 -4.71 7.36 -11.12
C ASN A 141 -4.21 6.24 -10.19
N MET A 142 -3.05 6.45 -9.55
CA MET A 142 -2.35 5.43 -8.78
C MET A 142 -3.22 4.89 -7.64
N ASP A 143 -3.76 5.77 -6.79
CA ASP A 143 -4.47 5.38 -5.57
C ASP A 143 -5.74 4.58 -5.87
N GLU A 144 -6.54 5.02 -6.85
CA GLU A 144 -7.80 4.36 -7.21
C GLU A 144 -7.57 2.98 -7.85
N LEU A 145 -6.72 2.92 -8.88
CA LEU A 145 -6.45 1.69 -9.61
C LEU A 145 -5.76 0.64 -8.73
N LEU A 146 -4.84 1.08 -7.86
CA LEU A 146 -4.15 0.19 -6.93
C LEU A 146 -5.10 -0.36 -5.86
N LYS A 147 -6.02 0.48 -5.34
CA LYS A 147 -7.06 0.02 -4.41
C LYS A 147 -7.95 -1.02 -5.06
N LYS A 148 -8.48 -0.73 -6.26
CA LYS A 148 -9.33 -1.66 -7.02
C LYS A 148 -8.61 -2.97 -7.34
N TYR A 149 -7.33 -2.90 -7.71
CA TYR A 149 -6.48 -4.07 -7.91
C TYR A 149 -6.36 -4.93 -6.63
N LYS A 150 -6.07 -4.31 -5.47
CA LYS A 150 -5.92 -5.00 -4.19
C LYS A 150 -7.21 -5.67 -3.72
N GLU A 151 -8.36 -5.02 -3.94
CA GLU A 151 -9.69 -5.58 -3.64
C GLU A 151 -9.98 -6.82 -4.51
N LEU A 152 -9.89 -6.69 -5.84
CA LEU A 152 -10.11 -7.80 -6.78
C LEU A 152 -9.16 -8.97 -6.54
N ARG A 153 -7.88 -8.69 -6.22
CA ARG A 153 -6.89 -9.71 -5.92
C ARG A 153 -7.27 -10.50 -4.66
N SER A 154 -7.71 -9.80 -3.62
CA SER A 154 -8.10 -10.41 -2.35
C SER A 154 -9.34 -11.30 -2.52
N GLU A 155 -10.33 -10.82 -3.27
CA GLU A 155 -11.52 -11.59 -3.62
C GLU A 155 -11.16 -12.85 -4.43
N LEU A 156 -10.34 -12.69 -5.47
CA LEU A 156 -9.89 -13.82 -6.29
C LEU A 156 -9.12 -14.85 -5.46
N TYR A 157 -8.25 -14.42 -4.56
CA TYR A 157 -7.49 -15.31 -3.68
C TYR A 157 -8.39 -16.23 -2.85
N ASN A 158 -9.47 -15.70 -2.28
CA ASN A 158 -10.43 -16.48 -1.49
C ASN A 158 -11.11 -17.58 -2.32
N HIS A 159 -11.38 -17.32 -3.61
CA HIS A 159 -11.92 -18.34 -4.51
C HIS A 159 -10.85 -19.36 -4.91
N VAL A 160 -9.62 -18.92 -5.18
CA VAL A 160 -8.50 -19.81 -5.56
C VAL A 160 -8.16 -20.81 -4.45
N LEU A 161 -8.34 -20.47 -3.17
CA LEU A 161 -8.14 -21.40 -2.05
C LEU A 161 -9.01 -22.66 -2.13
N ASN A 162 -10.19 -22.55 -2.75
CA ASN A 162 -11.13 -23.67 -2.89
C ASN A 162 -10.84 -24.54 -4.14
N LEU A 163 -9.89 -24.16 -4.99
CA LEU A 163 -9.52 -24.94 -6.17
C LEU A 163 -8.68 -26.20 -5.82
N PRO A 164 -8.66 -27.22 -6.70
CA PRO A 164 -7.74 -28.34 -6.59
C PRO A 164 -6.27 -27.88 -6.54
N THR A 165 -5.41 -28.67 -5.88
CA THR A 165 -4.00 -28.31 -5.60
C THR A 165 -3.22 -27.86 -6.83
N GLN A 166 -3.39 -28.53 -7.98
CA GLN A 166 -2.68 -28.18 -9.21
C GLN A 166 -3.17 -26.85 -9.80
N GLU A 167 -4.49 -26.68 -9.97
CA GLU A 167 -5.10 -25.44 -10.47
C GLU A 167 -4.78 -24.25 -9.56
N ARG A 168 -4.85 -24.46 -8.24
CA ARG A 168 -4.48 -23.46 -7.23
C ARG A 168 -3.03 -23.02 -7.37
N LYS A 169 -2.09 -23.97 -7.51
CA LYS A 169 -0.67 -23.67 -7.68
C LYS A 169 -0.43 -22.85 -8.95
N GLN A 170 -1.04 -23.23 -10.07
CA GLN A 170 -0.95 -22.49 -11.32
C GLN A 170 -1.50 -21.07 -11.18
N LYS A 171 -2.71 -20.91 -10.62
CA LYS A 171 -3.32 -19.59 -10.45
C LYS A 171 -2.55 -18.69 -9.49
N ASN A 172 -1.99 -19.25 -8.42
CA ASN A 172 -1.11 -18.50 -7.52
C ASN A 172 0.16 -18.02 -8.22
N GLN A 173 0.75 -18.82 -9.11
CA GLN A 173 1.91 -18.40 -9.90
C GLN A 173 1.56 -17.26 -10.87
N GLU A 174 0.44 -17.38 -11.58
CA GLU A 174 -0.03 -16.32 -12.48
C GLU A 174 -0.33 -15.00 -11.71
N MET A 175 -0.97 -15.10 -10.54
CA MET A 175 -1.22 -13.93 -9.67
C MET A 175 0.07 -13.33 -9.12
N ALA A 176 1.05 -14.15 -8.75
CA ALA A 176 2.34 -13.69 -8.24
C ALA A 176 3.11 -12.90 -9.30
N GLU A 177 3.11 -13.35 -10.55
CA GLU A 177 3.78 -12.63 -11.64
C GLU A 177 3.09 -11.29 -11.94
N LEU A 178 1.75 -11.27 -11.97
CA LEU A 178 1.02 -10.00 -12.13
C LEU A 178 1.31 -9.03 -10.97
N SER A 179 1.38 -9.55 -9.74
CA SER A 179 1.71 -8.76 -8.54
C SER A 179 3.14 -8.21 -8.62
N ARG A 180 4.08 -8.97 -9.17
CA ARG A 180 5.46 -8.51 -9.37
C ARG A 180 5.50 -7.30 -10.30
N LEU A 181 4.77 -7.34 -11.42
CA LEU A 181 4.70 -6.23 -12.37
C LEU A 181 4.05 -4.99 -11.75
N VAL A 182 2.93 -5.18 -11.03
CA VAL A 182 2.25 -4.09 -10.31
C VAL A 182 3.17 -3.47 -9.26
N ASN A 183 3.87 -4.27 -8.45
CA ASN A 183 4.77 -3.76 -7.41
C ASN A 183 5.98 -3.01 -8.00
N ILE A 184 6.54 -3.47 -9.13
CA ILE A 184 7.61 -2.77 -9.83
C ILE A 184 7.13 -1.39 -10.29
N HIS A 185 5.93 -1.32 -10.87
CA HIS A 185 5.34 -0.05 -11.31
C HIS A 185 5.00 0.87 -10.13
N GLU A 186 4.39 0.33 -9.07
CA GLU A 186 4.09 1.05 -7.82
C GLU A 186 5.37 1.67 -7.24
N SER A 187 6.47 0.91 -7.20
CA SER A 187 7.76 1.40 -6.70
C SER A 187 8.31 2.55 -7.54
N LYS A 188 8.23 2.44 -8.87
CA LYS A 188 8.63 3.52 -9.79
C LYS A 188 7.82 4.79 -9.57
N LEU A 189 6.49 4.67 -9.43
CA LEU A 189 5.62 5.82 -9.16
C LEU A 189 5.96 6.48 -7.82
N TYR A 190 6.23 5.70 -6.76
CA TYR A 190 6.67 6.27 -5.49
C TYR A 190 8.03 6.98 -5.57
N GLU A 191 8.98 6.44 -6.33
CA GLU A 191 10.26 7.09 -6.60
C GLU A 191 10.06 8.43 -7.33
N GLU A 192 9.19 8.47 -8.35
CA GLU A 192 8.83 9.69 -9.06
C GLU A 192 8.16 10.72 -8.13
N ILE A 193 7.21 10.30 -7.29
CA ILE A 193 6.57 11.17 -6.28
C ILE A 193 7.60 11.76 -5.33
N ASN A 194 8.52 10.93 -4.81
CA ASN A 194 9.54 11.37 -3.86
C ASN A 194 10.55 12.32 -4.52
N ARG A 195 10.93 12.05 -5.77
CA ARG A 195 11.79 12.94 -6.57
C ARG A 195 11.10 14.29 -6.81
N ALA A 196 9.86 14.26 -7.28
CA ALA A 196 9.06 15.46 -7.51
C ALA A 196 8.90 16.29 -6.24
N ARG A 197 8.68 15.65 -5.08
CA ARG A 197 8.60 16.34 -3.79
C ARG A 197 9.87 17.14 -3.49
N LYS A 198 11.06 16.55 -3.64
CA LYS A 198 12.34 17.24 -3.41
C LYS A 198 12.52 18.43 -4.36
N VAL A 199 12.20 18.24 -5.63
CA VAL A 199 12.26 19.31 -6.65
C VAL A 199 11.30 20.45 -6.32
N ILE A 200 10.08 20.14 -5.89
CA ILE A 200 9.08 21.13 -5.48
C ILE A 200 9.55 21.89 -4.24
N GLU A 201 10.07 21.21 -3.22
CA GLU A 201 10.62 21.85 -2.01
C GLU A 201 11.80 22.78 -2.35
N ALA A 202 12.68 22.37 -3.27
CA ALA A 202 13.77 23.20 -3.77
C ALA A 202 13.26 24.40 -4.59
N ALA A 203 12.27 24.18 -5.47
CA ALA A 203 11.66 25.23 -6.28
C ALA A 203 10.97 26.29 -5.40
N VAL A 204 10.24 25.89 -4.35
CA VAL A 204 9.64 26.82 -3.39
C VAL A 204 10.73 27.62 -2.66
N THR A 205 11.83 26.97 -2.27
CA THR A 205 12.96 27.64 -1.62
C THR A 205 13.59 28.69 -2.54
N GLN A 206 13.80 28.34 -3.82
CA GLN A 206 14.34 29.25 -4.81
C GLN A 206 13.37 30.38 -5.15
N ALA A 207 12.08 30.10 -5.28
CA ALA A 207 11.03 31.10 -5.50
C ALA A 207 10.96 32.09 -4.33
N GLN A 208 11.03 31.60 -3.09
CA GLN A 208 11.09 32.44 -1.91
C GLN A 208 12.30 33.37 -1.95
N LYS A 209 13.48 32.85 -2.33
CA LYS A 209 14.69 33.66 -2.51
C LYS A 209 14.53 34.71 -3.60
N ASN A 210 13.95 34.34 -4.75
CA ASN A 210 13.69 35.26 -5.86
C ASN A 210 12.74 36.39 -5.44
N VAL A 211 11.62 36.06 -4.80
CA VAL A 211 10.64 37.05 -4.31
C VAL A 211 11.23 37.95 -3.23
N ASN A 212 12.02 37.39 -2.32
CA ASN A 212 12.65 38.17 -1.25
C ASN A 212 13.68 39.18 -1.77
N ASN A 213 14.35 38.86 -2.87
CA ASN A 213 15.38 39.69 -3.50
C ASN A 213 14.85 40.44 -4.73
N MET A 214 13.53 40.43 -4.95
CA MET A 214 12.93 41.00 -6.16
C MET A 214 13.15 42.51 -6.18
N SER A 215 13.75 42.99 -7.27
CA SER A 215 13.93 44.42 -7.46
C SER A 215 12.61 45.10 -7.78
N LEU A 216 12.53 46.41 -7.52
CA LEU A 216 11.38 47.22 -7.89
C LEU A 216 11.08 47.13 -9.39
N LEU A 217 12.13 47.15 -10.21
CA LEU A 217 12.00 47.00 -11.66
C LEU A 217 11.39 45.65 -12.05
N GLN A 218 11.88 44.56 -11.45
CA GLN A 218 11.36 43.21 -11.70
C GLN A 218 9.89 43.08 -11.29
N MET A 219 9.54 43.57 -10.10
CA MET A 219 8.17 43.53 -9.60
C MET A 219 7.21 44.29 -10.52
N VAL A 220 7.56 45.52 -10.92
CA VAL A 220 6.73 46.33 -11.80
C VAL A 220 6.60 45.68 -13.17
N ARG A 221 7.67 45.11 -13.73
CA ARG A 221 7.61 44.40 -15.02
C ARG A 221 6.72 43.15 -14.98
N LEU A 222 6.67 42.43 -13.85
CA LEU A 222 5.78 41.28 -13.70
C LEU A 222 4.29 41.66 -13.61
N MET A 223 3.99 42.84 -13.08
CA MET A 223 2.62 43.32 -12.93
C MET A 223 2.13 44.20 -14.09
N LEU A 224 3.00 45.03 -14.66
CA LEU A 224 2.74 46.02 -15.69
C LEU A 224 3.88 45.98 -16.73
N PRO A 225 3.96 44.92 -17.56
CA PRO A 225 5.08 44.67 -18.47
C PRO A 225 5.31 45.79 -19.50
N GLU A 226 4.23 46.45 -19.94
CA GLU A 226 4.28 47.51 -20.96
C GLU A 226 4.63 48.90 -20.40
N LEU A 227 4.81 49.02 -19.08
CA LEU A 227 5.08 50.31 -18.45
C LEU A 227 6.52 50.79 -18.74
N LYS A 228 6.64 52.01 -19.26
CA LYS A 228 7.93 52.60 -19.61
C LYS A 228 8.74 52.95 -18.34
N GLY A 229 10.07 52.86 -18.41
CA GLY A 229 10.96 53.12 -17.27
C GLY A 229 10.75 54.49 -16.61
N ALA A 230 10.43 55.52 -17.39
CA ALA A 230 10.11 56.86 -16.85
C ALA A 230 8.87 56.88 -15.94
N ASP A 231 7.87 56.03 -16.21
CA ASP A 231 6.67 55.93 -15.39
C ASP A 231 6.90 55.04 -14.16
N ILE A 232 7.79 54.04 -14.27
CA ILE A 232 8.27 53.26 -13.12
C ILE A 232 8.98 54.17 -12.10
N LEU A 233 9.82 55.11 -12.57
CA LEU A 233 10.46 56.10 -11.71
C LEU A 233 9.45 56.98 -10.98
N LYS A 234 8.39 57.44 -11.66
CA LYS A 234 7.31 58.20 -11.02
C LYS A 234 6.58 57.38 -9.96
N ILE A 235 6.34 56.09 -10.20
CA ILE A 235 5.75 55.19 -9.20
C ILE A 235 6.64 55.10 -7.96
N ALA A 236 7.95 54.90 -8.14
CA ALA A 236 8.92 54.84 -7.06
C ALA A 236 8.99 56.13 -6.23
N GLN A 237 8.93 57.29 -6.89
CA GLN A 237 8.89 58.61 -6.25
C GLN A 237 7.58 58.83 -5.48
N LYS A 238 6.42 58.53 -6.10
CA LYS A 238 5.11 58.62 -5.43
C LYS A 238 5.03 57.71 -4.21
N ALA A 239 5.69 56.55 -4.23
CA ALA A 239 5.76 55.61 -3.11
C ALA A 239 6.74 56.03 -2.01
N GLY A 240 7.49 57.14 -2.20
CA GLY A 240 8.50 57.60 -1.26
C GLY A 240 9.74 56.70 -1.18
N ILE A 241 9.94 55.84 -2.18
CA ILE A 241 11.10 54.94 -2.27
C ILE A 241 12.31 55.72 -2.82
N LEU A 242 12.09 56.58 -3.81
CA LEU A 242 13.10 57.48 -4.38
C LEU A 242 12.83 58.94 -3.99
N SER A 243 13.90 59.71 -3.80
CA SER A 243 13.81 61.15 -3.50
C SER A 243 13.55 61.97 -4.76
N LEU A 244 12.80 63.06 -4.64
CA LEU A 244 12.37 63.91 -5.77
C LEU A 244 13.51 64.72 -6.43
N GLN A 245 14.69 64.77 -5.81
CA GLN A 245 15.82 65.64 -6.22
C GLN A 245 16.81 65.00 -7.19
N GLU A 246 16.72 63.70 -7.47
CA GLU A 246 17.61 63.00 -8.40
C GLU A 246 16.93 62.95 -9.78
N ALA A 247 17.42 63.71 -10.76
CA ALA A 247 16.67 64.07 -11.98
C ALA A 247 17.38 63.76 -13.31
N THR A 248 18.09 62.64 -13.44
CA THR A 248 18.63 62.19 -14.74
C THR A 248 18.24 60.74 -15.06
N VAL A 249 17.55 60.59 -16.19
CA VAL A 249 16.85 59.36 -16.64
C VAL A 249 17.80 58.19 -16.96
N SER A 250 19.08 58.46 -17.25
CA SER A 250 20.05 57.43 -17.68
C SER A 250 20.76 56.70 -16.53
N GLU A 251 20.96 57.32 -15.36
CA GLU A 251 21.61 56.69 -14.19
C GLU A 251 20.60 55.97 -13.29
N GLN A 252 19.32 56.36 -13.32
CA GLN A 252 18.29 55.82 -12.42
C GLN A 252 17.66 54.50 -12.88
N GLY A 253 17.74 54.17 -14.17
CA GLY A 253 17.32 52.86 -14.68
C GLY A 253 18.12 51.71 -14.05
N GLU A 254 19.43 51.91 -13.82
CA GLU A 254 20.29 50.97 -13.09
C GLU A 254 20.04 50.98 -11.58
N ASN A 255 19.56 52.08 -10.99
CA ASN A 255 19.21 52.13 -9.57
C ASN A 255 17.90 51.40 -9.25
N LEU A 256 16.92 51.39 -10.15
CA LEU A 256 15.66 50.66 -9.94
C LEU A 256 15.85 49.15 -9.79
N ASP A 257 16.86 48.58 -10.43
CA ASP A 257 17.18 47.15 -10.33
C ASP A 257 17.96 46.80 -9.05
N LYS A 258 18.51 47.81 -8.35
CA LYS A 258 19.21 47.66 -7.06
C LYS A 258 18.27 47.81 -5.87
N ILE A 259 17.08 48.39 -6.06
CA ILE A 259 16.11 48.60 -4.98
C ILE A 259 15.34 47.29 -4.75
N VAL A 260 15.67 46.59 -3.68
CA VAL A 260 14.92 45.40 -3.25
C VAL A 260 13.64 45.84 -2.52
N VAL A 261 12.48 45.38 -2.98
CA VAL A 261 11.17 45.81 -2.45
C VAL A 261 11.01 45.39 -0.98
N ARG A 262 11.43 44.17 -0.63
CA ARG A 262 11.28 43.62 0.72
C ARG A 262 12.10 44.36 1.77
N GLU A 263 13.20 44.99 1.37
CA GLU A 263 14.09 45.74 2.27
C GLU A 263 13.52 47.13 2.61
N GLN A 264 12.49 47.59 1.90
CA GLN A 264 11.85 48.87 2.19
C GLN A 264 10.98 48.77 3.47
N PRO A 265 10.79 49.87 4.21
CA PRO A 265 9.81 49.92 5.31
C PRO A 265 8.41 49.50 4.85
N LEU A 266 7.64 48.87 5.74
CA LEU A 266 6.30 48.31 5.44
C LEU A 266 5.34 49.36 4.88
N GLU A 267 5.45 50.60 5.36
CA GLU A 267 4.66 51.74 4.91
C GLU A 267 4.93 52.05 3.43
N LYS A 268 6.21 52.01 3.03
CA LYS A 268 6.63 52.23 1.64
C LYS A 268 6.24 51.07 0.74
N GLN A 269 6.36 49.83 1.22
CA GLN A 269 5.88 48.64 0.47
C GLN A 269 4.37 48.73 0.22
N SER A 270 3.61 49.09 1.24
CA SER A 270 2.15 49.25 1.16
C SER A 270 1.75 50.39 0.22
N ALA A 271 2.45 51.53 0.31
CA ALA A 271 2.26 52.66 -0.59
C ALA A 271 2.55 52.28 -2.05
N LEU A 272 3.65 51.55 -2.29
CA LEU A 272 4.03 51.06 -3.60
C LEU A 272 2.93 50.16 -4.19
N ILE A 273 2.48 49.15 -3.45
CA ILE A 273 1.39 48.25 -3.87
C ILE A 273 0.13 49.06 -4.22
N SER A 274 -0.27 50.00 -3.36
CA SER A 274 -1.45 50.85 -3.59
C SER A 274 -1.33 51.69 -4.88
N ILE A 275 -0.16 52.28 -5.13
CA ILE A 275 0.09 53.07 -6.34
C ILE A 275 0.08 52.16 -7.57
N MET A 276 0.72 50.99 -7.51
CA MET A 276 0.72 50.06 -8.63
C MET A 276 -0.69 49.58 -8.98
N PHE A 277 -1.57 49.37 -7.99
CA PHE A 277 -2.98 49.05 -8.26
C PHE A 277 -3.77 50.21 -8.86
N LYS A 278 -3.48 51.46 -8.49
CA LYS A 278 -4.06 52.63 -9.17
C LYS A 278 -3.62 52.70 -10.63
N GLU A 279 -2.35 52.45 -10.90
CA GLU A 279 -1.81 52.42 -12.27
C GLU A 279 -2.36 51.22 -13.07
N LEU A 280 -2.60 50.07 -12.42
CA LEU A 280 -3.32 48.93 -13.01
C LEU A 280 -4.77 49.27 -13.37
N ALA A 281 -5.49 49.99 -12.51
CA ALA A 281 -6.86 50.41 -12.81
C ALA A 281 -6.92 51.36 -14.03
N LEU A 282 -5.88 52.19 -14.22
CA LEU A 282 -5.76 53.08 -15.38
C LEU A 282 -5.32 52.33 -16.65
N ASN A 283 -4.47 51.31 -16.52
CA ASN A 283 -3.86 50.58 -17.64
C ASN A 283 -4.30 49.11 -17.71
N GLY A 284 -5.53 48.79 -17.30
CA GLY A 284 -5.97 47.40 -17.04
C GLY A 284 -5.80 46.41 -18.19
N ALA A 285 -5.79 46.88 -19.43
CA ALA A 285 -5.51 46.06 -20.62
C ALA A 285 -4.05 45.53 -20.68
N GLN A 286 -3.13 46.16 -19.93
CA GLN A 286 -1.69 45.85 -19.88
C GLN A 286 -1.31 45.07 -18.61
N ALA A 287 -2.29 44.57 -17.84
CA ALA A 287 -2.02 43.83 -16.61
C ALA A 287 -1.31 42.48 -16.89
N GLY A 288 -0.12 42.32 -16.32
CA GLY A 288 0.64 41.09 -16.36
C GLY A 288 0.02 39.98 -15.51
N PRO A 289 0.52 38.73 -15.62
CA PRO A 289 -0.05 37.58 -14.90
C PRO A 289 -0.04 37.74 -13.39
N LEU A 290 1.03 38.29 -12.79
CA LEU A 290 1.13 38.49 -11.35
C LEU A 290 0.09 39.50 -10.85
N ALA A 291 -0.20 40.55 -11.62
CA ALA A 291 -1.17 41.57 -11.23
C ALA A 291 -2.57 40.99 -11.02
N LYS A 292 -2.99 40.04 -11.85
CA LYS A 292 -4.31 39.38 -11.71
C LYS A 292 -4.44 38.62 -10.39
N TYR A 293 -3.38 37.92 -9.98
CA TYR A 293 -3.39 37.19 -8.70
C TYR A 293 -3.39 38.12 -7.49
N LEU A 294 -2.61 39.20 -7.54
CA LEU A 294 -2.55 40.17 -6.44
C LEU A 294 -3.83 41.02 -6.38
N GLN A 295 -4.45 41.34 -7.51
CA GLN A 295 -5.73 42.08 -7.55
C GLN A 295 -6.83 41.34 -6.77
N ALA A 296 -6.89 40.01 -6.87
CA ALA A 296 -7.82 39.22 -6.08
C ALA A 296 -7.61 39.38 -4.56
N VAL A 297 -6.37 39.52 -4.08
CA VAL A 297 -6.09 39.82 -2.66
C VAL A 297 -6.61 41.21 -2.30
N GLN A 298 -6.36 42.20 -3.15
CA GLN A 298 -6.77 43.59 -2.91
C GLN A 298 -8.30 43.73 -2.85
N GLU A 299 -9.02 43.14 -3.80
CA GLU A 299 -10.49 43.20 -3.87
C GLU A 299 -11.15 42.56 -2.65
N ASN A 300 -10.49 41.56 -2.05
CA ASN A 300 -10.99 40.85 -0.88
C ASN A 300 -10.41 41.34 0.46
N ALA A 301 -9.52 42.35 0.46
CA ALA A 301 -8.77 42.75 1.66
C ALA A 301 -9.69 43.12 2.84
N LYS A 302 -10.79 43.84 2.61
CA LYS A 302 -11.74 44.21 3.66
C LYS A 302 -12.43 42.98 4.28
N ASP A 303 -12.80 42.01 3.45
CA ASP A 303 -13.47 40.78 3.90
C ASP A 303 -12.49 39.82 4.59
N LEU A 304 -11.22 39.83 4.18
CA LEU A 304 -10.13 39.12 4.84
C LEU A 304 -9.82 39.69 6.23
N ILE A 305 -9.73 41.03 6.35
CA ILE A 305 -9.46 41.70 7.63
C ILE A 305 -10.65 41.56 8.59
N SER A 306 -11.88 41.59 8.09
CA SER A 306 -13.07 41.43 8.92
C SER A 306 -13.36 39.97 9.30
N GLY A 307 -12.64 39.00 8.74
CA GLY A 307 -12.87 37.57 8.99
C GLY A 307 -14.07 36.98 8.25
N LYS A 308 -14.69 37.75 7.33
CA LYS A 308 -15.76 37.23 6.45
C LYS A 308 -15.22 36.18 5.47
N LYS A 309 -13.98 36.36 5.03
CA LYS A 309 -13.25 35.40 4.19
C LYS A 309 -12.02 34.94 4.95
N THR A 310 -11.91 33.63 5.15
CA THR A 310 -10.85 33.00 5.95
C THR A 310 -10.12 31.90 5.19
N HIS A 311 -10.57 31.57 3.99
CA HIS A 311 -10.01 30.49 3.18
C HIS A 311 -9.43 30.98 1.86
N PHE A 312 -8.30 30.39 1.50
CA PHE A 312 -7.73 30.42 0.17
C PHE A 312 -8.08 29.11 -0.53
N THR A 313 -8.69 29.21 -1.70
CA THR A 313 -9.13 28.04 -2.48
C THR A 313 -8.51 28.07 -3.86
N LEU A 314 -8.06 26.91 -4.34
CA LEU A 314 -7.50 26.73 -5.67
C LEU A 314 -8.30 25.65 -6.39
N LEU A 315 -9.08 26.03 -7.39
CA LEU A 315 -9.78 25.10 -8.27
C LEU A 315 -8.93 24.82 -9.50
N TYR A 316 -9.01 23.60 -10.00
CA TYR A 316 -8.34 23.21 -11.22
C TYR A 316 -9.23 22.33 -12.10
N GLU A 317 -8.98 22.38 -13.40
CA GLU A 317 -9.55 21.48 -14.42
C GLU A 317 -8.39 20.70 -15.04
N THR A 318 -8.42 19.37 -14.92
CA THR A 318 -7.41 18.49 -15.55
C THR A 318 -7.66 18.39 -17.05
N LYS A 319 -6.69 17.83 -17.79
CA LYS A 319 -6.85 17.54 -19.23
C LYS A 319 -8.01 16.58 -19.54
N GLU A 320 -8.38 15.75 -18.59
CA GLU A 320 -9.45 14.76 -18.71
C GLU A 320 -10.84 15.37 -18.42
N GLY A 321 -10.88 16.66 -18.07
CA GLY A 321 -12.11 17.41 -17.78
C GLY A 321 -12.54 17.36 -16.31
N GLU A 322 -11.83 16.59 -15.48
CA GLU A 322 -12.13 16.50 -14.05
C GLU A 322 -11.81 17.80 -13.33
N ILE A 323 -12.74 18.22 -12.47
CA ILE A 323 -12.56 19.38 -11.62
C ILE A 323 -12.13 18.94 -10.24
N GLY A 324 -11.15 19.63 -9.67
CA GLY A 324 -10.76 19.45 -8.29
C GLY A 324 -10.51 20.77 -7.60
N GLY A 325 -10.38 20.72 -6.28
CA GLY A 325 -10.12 21.90 -5.48
C GLY A 325 -9.23 21.61 -4.28
N PHE A 326 -8.38 22.58 -3.95
CA PHE A 326 -7.63 22.64 -2.71
C PHE A 326 -8.15 23.78 -1.85
N TYR A 327 -8.24 23.54 -0.55
CA TYR A 327 -8.85 24.44 0.43
C TYR A 327 -7.89 24.60 1.59
N PHE A 328 -7.48 25.85 1.84
CA PHE A 328 -6.53 26.18 2.91
C PHE A 328 -7.09 27.27 3.80
N ASN A 329 -6.87 27.13 5.09
CA ASN A 329 -7.05 28.24 6.02
C ASN A 329 -5.93 29.26 5.79
N ILE A 330 -6.28 30.54 5.66
CA ILE A 330 -5.30 31.61 5.39
C ILE A 330 -4.30 31.75 6.55
N HIS A 331 -4.72 31.54 7.80
CA HIS A 331 -3.80 31.58 8.94
C HIS A 331 -2.74 30.48 8.87
N GLU A 332 -3.13 29.27 8.46
CA GLU A 332 -2.18 28.15 8.27
C GLU A 332 -1.18 28.47 7.15
N LEU A 333 -1.69 29.04 6.04
CA LEU A 333 -0.88 29.50 4.92
C LEU A 333 0.12 30.58 5.33
N LEU A 334 -0.27 31.51 6.22
CA LEU A 334 0.59 32.61 6.68
C LEU A 334 1.63 32.16 7.72
N GLN A 335 1.32 31.19 8.59
CA GLN A 335 2.23 30.72 9.63
C GLN A 335 3.35 29.81 9.09
N ASN A 336 3.01 28.89 8.17
CA ASN A 336 3.95 27.90 7.63
C ASN A 336 4.04 27.96 6.10
N GLN A 337 4.34 29.16 5.57
CA GLN A 337 4.29 29.48 4.13
C GLN A 337 5.00 28.44 3.25
N HIS A 338 6.25 28.11 3.56
CA HIS A 338 7.05 27.17 2.78
C HIS A 338 6.38 25.79 2.71
N GLN A 339 6.05 25.21 3.87
CA GLN A 339 5.42 23.90 3.95
C GLN A 339 4.04 23.88 3.29
N ALA A 340 3.22 24.92 3.50
CA ALA A 340 1.90 25.02 2.91
C ALA A 340 1.95 25.09 1.38
N ILE A 341 2.85 25.92 0.83
CA ILE A 341 3.05 26.05 -0.63
C ILE A 341 3.61 24.75 -1.22
N SER A 342 4.64 24.15 -0.60
CA SER A 342 5.19 22.87 -1.07
C SER A 342 4.15 21.76 -1.06
N LYS A 343 3.32 21.68 -0.01
CA LYS A 343 2.23 20.71 0.08
C LYS A 343 1.17 20.94 -0.99
N LEU A 344 0.72 22.19 -1.20
CA LEU A 344 -0.23 22.54 -2.24
C LEU A 344 0.25 22.10 -3.62
N ILE A 345 1.48 22.48 -3.98
CA ILE A 345 2.03 22.18 -5.31
C ILE A 345 2.29 20.68 -5.47
N HIS A 346 2.72 19.99 -4.42
CA HIS A 346 2.89 18.53 -4.45
C HIS A 346 1.56 17.80 -4.67
N GLU A 347 0.50 18.23 -4.00
CA GLU A 347 -0.82 17.63 -4.21
C GLU A 347 -1.40 17.97 -5.59
N MET A 348 -1.18 19.18 -6.10
CA MET A 348 -1.50 19.53 -7.51
C MET A 348 -0.81 18.58 -8.49
N TYR A 349 0.50 18.36 -8.30
CA TYR A 349 1.27 17.43 -9.11
C TYR A 349 0.73 15.99 -9.03
N LYS A 350 0.43 15.49 -7.82
CA LYS A 350 -0.17 14.16 -7.63
C LYS A 350 -1.51 14.01 -8.31
N ARG A 351 -2.30 15.08 -8.41
CA ARG A 351 -3.60 15.11 -9.10
C ARG A 351 -3.49 15.30 -10.62
N GLY A 352 -2.27 15.30 -11.17
CA GLY A 352 -2.05 15.47 -12.60
C GLY A 352 -2.29 16.90 -13.10
N VAL A 353 -2.31 17.89 -12.20
CA VAL A 353 -2.39 19.31 -12.60
C VAL A 353 -1.07 19.68 -13.24
N ASP A 354 -1.14 20.04 -14.52
CA ASP A 354 0.01 20.43 -15.33
C ASP A 354 -0.13 21.86 -15.86
N GLN A 355 0.84 22.29 -16.67
CA GLN A 355 0.86 23.64 -17.25
C GLN A 355 -0.32 23.97 -18.17
N ASN A 356 -1.01 22.96 -18.71
CA ASN A 356 -2.17 23.13 -19.57
C ASN A 356 -3.48 23.06 -18.79
N SER A 357 -3.42 22.62 -17.53
CA SER A 357 -4.57 22.58 -16.63
C SER A 357 -4.99 24.00 -16.30
N ARG A 358 -6.31 24.25 -16.33
CA ARG A 358 -6.83 25.56 -15.94
C ARG A 358 -6.84 25.62 -14.42
N VAL A 359 -6.42 26.74 -13.86
CA VAL A 359 -6.37 26.96 -12.41
C VAL A 359 -6.98 28.30 -12.09
N VAL A 360 -7.88 28.32 -11.11
CA VAL A 360 -8.52 29.54 -10.59
C VAL A 360 -8.28 29.61 -9.09
N MET A 361 -7.82 30.76 -8.63
CA MET A 361 -7.65 31.04 -7.20
C MET A 361 -8.79 31.93 -6.72
N ALA A 362 -9.30 31.67 -5.52
CA ALA A 362 -10.34 32.48 -4.90
C ALA A 362 -10.14 32.59 -3.39
N PHE A 363 -10.65 33.68 -2.83
CA PHE A 363 -10.80 33.86 -1.39
C PHE A 363 -12.27 33.68 -1.03
N ALA A 364 -12.53 32.83 -0.04
CA ALA A 364 -13.86 32.35 0.27
C ALA A 364 -14.17 32.41 1.78
N SER A 365 -15.44 32.64 2.10
CA SER A 365 -15.99 32.29 3.42
C SER A 365 -16.01 30.77 3.59
N PRO A 366 -16.21 30.25 4.81
CA PRO A 366 -16.38 28.80 5.03
C PRO A 366 -17.51 28.19 4.20
N GLU A 367 -18.65 28.89 4.07
CA GLU A 367 -19.79 28.44 3.24
C GLU A 367 -19.44 28.43 1.75
N GLN A 368 -18.77 29.48 1.29
CA GLN A 368 -18.30 29.58 -0.10
C GLN A 368 -17.27 28.50 -0.44
N ALA A 369 -16.33 28.24 0.47
CA ALA A 369 -15.36 27.16 0.33
C ALA A 369 -16.09 25.81 0.24
N ALA A 370 -17.06 25.56 1.12
CA ALA A 370 -17.89 24.35 1.09
C ALA A 370 -18.63 24.16 -0.24
N SER A 371 -19.18 25.24 -0.82
CA SER A 371 -19.84 25.19 -2.13
C SER A 371 -18.87 24.85 -3.26
N LEU A 372 -17.64 25.34 -3.21
CA LEU A 372 -16.60 24.97 -4.17
C LEU A 372 -16.19 23.50 -4.03
N MET A 373 -16.22 22.94 -2.81
CA MET A 373 -15.91 21.51 -2.58
C MET A 373 -16.84 20.57 -3.33
N LEU A 374 -18.06 21.01 -3.64
CA LEU A 374 -19.02 20.22 -4.40
C LEU A 374 -18.54 19.94 -5.83
N ALA A 375 -17.59 20.72 -6.35
CA ALA A 375 -17.01 20.51 -7.67
C ALA A 375 -15.88 19.47 -7.67
N ASN A 376 -15.50 18.91 -6.52
CA ASN A 376 -14.30 18.08 -6.40
C ASN A 376 -14.55 16.63 -6.85
N GLY A 377 -13.82 16.19 -7.87
CA GLY A 377 -13.93 14.85 -8.44
C GLY A 377 -15.08 14.67 -9.42
N GLU A 378 -15.71 15.77 -9.86
CA GLU A 378 -16.91 15.74 -10.70
C GLU A 378 -16.68 16.38 -12.07
N ASN A 379 -17.36 15.83 -13.09
CA ASN A 379 -17.50 16.47 -14.40
C ASN A 379 -18.70 17.42 -14.36
N MET A 380 -18.45 18.70 -14.10
CA MET A 380 -19.51 19.67 -13.84
C MET A 380 -20.27 20.11 -15.09
N ARG A 381 -21.61 20.10 -15.04
CA ARG A 381 -22.50 20.53 -16.14
C ARG A 381 -22.19 21.95 -16.65
N ALA A 382 -21.73 22.85 -15.79
CA ALA A 382 -21.40 24.22 -16.18
C ALA A 382 -20.29 24.30 -17.25
N LEU A 383 -19.23 23.49 -17.14
CA LEU A 383 -18.16 23.45 -18.15
C LEU A 383 -18.67 22.84 -19.47
N ALA A 384 -19.56 21.85 -19.40
CA ALA A 384 -20.19 21.26 -20.58
C ALA A 384 -21.07 22.26 -21.36
N ASN A 385 -21.58 23.30 -20.71
CA ASN A 385 -22.38 24.36 -21.32
C ASN A 385 -21.54 25.49 -21.94
N GLY A 386 -20.24 25.28 -22.15
CA GLY A 386 -19.34 26.26 -22.78
C GLY A 386 -18.84 27.37 -21.85
N ARG A 387 -19.13 27.29 -20.53
CA ARG A 387 -18.56 28.20 -19.53
C ARG A 387 -17.12 27.81 -19.21
N ASN A 388 -16.31 28.79 -18.82
CA ASN A 388 -14.94 28.54 -18.37
C ASN A 388 -14.86 28.29 -16.85
N LEU A 389 -13.71 27.79 -16.37
CA LEU A 389 -13.49 27.47 -14.95
C LEU A 389 -13.68 28.67 -14.01
N GLN A 390 -13.40 29.89 -14.49
CA GLN A 390 -13.57 31.10 -13.71
C GLN A 390 -15.06 31.43 -13.51
N GLU A 391 -15.85 31.40 -14.59
CA GLU A 391 -17.31 31.59 -14.52
C GLU A 391 -17.99 30.54 -13.64
N LEU A 392 -17.51 29.29 -13.66
CA LEU A 392 -17.99 28.24 -12.76
C LEU A 392 -17.68 28.56 -11.30
N THR A 393 -16.45 29.01 -11.03
CA THR A 393 -16.02 29.38 -9.66
C THR A 393 -16.90 30.51 -9.13
N GLU A 394 -17.13 31.55 -9.93
CA GLU A 394 -18.00 32.68 -9.58
C GLU A 394 -19.43 32.21 -9.30
N LEU A 395 -20.00 31.35 -10.17
CA LEU A 395 -21.35 30.82 -9.99
C LEU A 395 -21.51 30.01 -8.70
N LEU A 396 -20.52 29.18 -8.35
CA LEU A 396 -20.53 28.39 -7.11
C LEU A 396 -20.42 29.28 -5.87
N LEU A 397 -19.61 30.34 -5.95
CA LEU A 397 -19.47 31.33 -4.87
C LEU A 397 -20.74 32.16 -4.66
N GLU A 398 -21.41 32.57 -5.74
CA GLU A 398 -22.65 33.36 -5.70
C GLU A 398 -23.83 32.58 -5.11
N ASN A 399 -23.87 31.26 -5.36
CA ASN A 399 -24.95 30.38 -4.90
C ASN A 399 -24.59 29.67 -3.57
N ALA A 400 -23.58 30.16 -2.85
CA ALA A 400 -23.17 29.58 -1.59
C ALA A 400 -24.32 29.62 -0.58
N GLY A 401 -24.65 28.45 0.00
CA GLY A 401 -25.79 28.29 0.92
C GLY A 401 -27.14 27.98 0.27
N ASP A 402 -27.28 28.01 -1.06
CA ASP A 402 -28.48 27.55 -1.78
C ASP A 402 -28.25 26.14 -2.35
N SER A 403 -28.66 25.12 -1.59
CA SER A 403 -28.47 23.72 -1.98
C SER A 403 -29.18 23.34 -3.29
N ARG A 404 -30.32 23.99 -3.62
CA ARG A 404 -31.06 23.70 -4.85
C ARG A 404 -30.39 24.32 -6.06
N ALA A 405 -29.88 25.54 -5.93
CA ALA A 405 -29.11 26.17 -6.98
C ALA A 405 -27.81 25.39 -7.26
N LEU A 406 -27.09 25.01 -6.20
CA LEU A 406 -25.86 24.21 -6.32
C LEU A 406 -26.10 22.85 -7.00
N ALA A 407 -27.17 22.13 -6.64
CA ALA A 407 -27.52 20.86 -7.30
C ALA A 407 -27.79 21.02 -8.81
N ARG A 408 -28.37 22.14 -9.25
CA ARG A 408 -28.58 22.42 -10.68
C ARG A 408 -27.28 22.70 -11.43
N ILE A 409 -26.32 23.34 -10.75
CA ILE A 409 -24.99 23.66 -11.30
C ILE A 409 -24.15 22.40 -11.47
N VAL A 410 -24.14 21.54 -10.45
CA VAL A 410 -23.39 20.28 -10.43
C VAL A 410 -24.01 19.25 -11.37
N GLY A 411 -25.36 19.17 -11.40
CA GLY A 411 -26.10 18.31 -12.33
C GLY A 411 -26.64 17.01 -11.72
N HIS A 412 -26.43 16.77 -10.43
CA HIS A 412 -27.02 15.67 -9.66
C HIS A 412 -27.38 16.14 -8.24
N ASP A 413 -28.21 15.37 -7.52
CA ASP A 413 -28.46 15.61 -6.09
C ASP A 413 -27.14 15.56 -5.32
N VAL A 414 -26.87 16.59 -4.52
CA VAL A 414 -25.62 16.74 -3.79
C VAL A 414 -25.58 15.72 -2.66
N VAL A 415 -25.05 14.53 -2.92
CA VAL A 415 -24.71 13.58 -1.87
C VAL A 415 -23.38 14.03 -1.28
N ILE A 416 -23.43 14.81 -0.20
CA ILE A 416 -22.25 15.18 0.55
C ILE A 416 -21.68 13.89 1.15
N ASP A 417 -20.59 13.39 0.56
CA ASP A 417 -19.93 12.20 1.08
C ASP A 417 -19.37 12.48 2.50
N GLN A 418 -19.06 11.41 3.24
CA GLN A 418 -18.64 11.53 4.63
C GLN A 418 -17.33 12.35 4.78
N LYS A 419 -16.49 12.34 3.74
CA LYS A 419 -15.25 13.11 3.66
C LYS A 419 -15.52 14.61 3.49
N THR A 420 -16.47 14.99 2.64
CA THR A 420 -16.91 16.38 2.47
C THR A 420 -17.62 16.88 3.72
N LEU A 421 -18.39 16.03 4.43
CA LEU A 421 -18.98 16.36 5.73
C LEU A 421 -17.93 16.66 6.81
N GLU A 422 -16.85 15.87 6.87
CA GLU A 422 -15.74 16.12 7.80
C GLU A 422 -15.04 17.45 7.49
N ILE A 423 -14.75 17.72 6.21
CA ILE A 423 -14.10 18.97 5.82
C ILE A 423 -15.04 20.16 6.07
N VAL A 424 -16.34 20.04 5.78
CA VAL A 424 -17.33 21.08 6.10
C VAL A 424 -17.41 21.35 7.61
N ARG A 425 -17.27 20.32 8.46
CA ARG A 425 -17.18 20.55 9.92
C ARG A 425 -15.92 21.32 10.29
N ASP A 426 -14.77 20.99 9.71
CA ASP A 426 -13.52 21.70 9.96
C ASP A 426 -13.55 23.14 9.44
N LEU A 427 -14.13 23.37 8.25
CA LEU A 427 -14.42 24.71 7.72
C LEU A 427 -15.34 25.49 8.66
N ASN A 428 -16.40 24.88 9.18
CA ASN A 428 -17.33 25.55 10.10
C ASN A 428 -16.70 25.88 11.46
N ARG A 429 -15.77 25.06 11.97
CA ARG A 429 -15.00 25.38 13.19
C ARG A 429 -14.15 26.65 13.04
N SER A 430 -13.77 27.00 11.82
CA SER A 430 -13.02 28.23 11.55
C SER A 430 -13.87 29.49 11.44
N LYS A 431 -15.21 29.41 11.49
CA LYS A 431 -16.11 30.58 11.51
C LYS A 431 -15.88 31.50 12.72
N GLU A 432 -15.29 30.96 13.77
CA GLU A 432 -14.99 31.67 15.01
C GLU A 432 -13.60 32.33 15.00
N GLN A 433 -12.84 32.23 13.90
CA GLN A 433 -11.54 32.89 13.78
C GLN A 433 -11.70 34.38 13.44
N ASN A 434 -10.92 35.22 14.12
CA ASN A 434 -10.75 36.62 13.75
C ASN A 434 -10.15 36.71 12.34
N GLY A 435 -10.44 37.79 11.61
CA GLY A 435 -9.78 38.08 10.34
C GLY A 435 -8.28 38.34 10.50
N ILE A 436 -7.58 38.47 9.37
CA ILE A 436 -6.13 38.73 9.38
C ILE A 436 -5.82 40.20 9.67
N GLU A 437 -4.67 40.47 10.27
CA GLU A 437 -4.29 41.87 10.53
C GLU A 437 -3.98 42.62 9.23
N PRO A 438 -4.18 43.96 9.17
CA PRO A 438 -3.80 44.75 8.00
C PRO A 438 -2.33 44.57 7.58
N ALA A 439 -1.42 44.36 8.54
CA ALA A 439 -0.01 44.08 8.27
C ALA A 439 0.22 42.70 7.62
N GLU A 440 -0.68 41.74 7.82
CA GLU A 440 -0.60 40.39 7.27
C GLU A 440 -1.06 40.31 5.81
N ILE A 441 -1.82 41.30 5.33
CA ILE A 441 -2.16 41.44 3.90
C ILE A 441 -0.89 41.50 3.03
N MET A 442 0.15 42.18 3.51
CA MET A 442 1.45 42.23 2.82
C MET A 442 2.15 40.87 2.79
N LYS A 443 2.03 40.07 3.86
CA LYS A 443 2.53 38.69 3.87
C LYS A 443 1.75 37.82 2.87
N LEU A 444 0.44 38.02 2.74
CA LEU A 444 -0.38 37.30 1.78
C LEU A 444 0.01 37.65 0.33
N PHE A 445 0.27 38.91 0.01
CA PHE A 445 0.83 39.30 -1.29
C PHE A 445 2.16 38.57 -1.58
N GLN A 446 3.05 38.48 -0.59
CA GLN A 446 4.32 37.73 -0.73
C GLN A 446 4.06 36.25 -1.00
N VAL A 447 3.17 35.60 -0.25
CA VAL A 447 2.80 34.19 -0.44
C VAL A 447 2.29 33.94 -1.87
N ILE A 448 1.39 34.79 -2.37
CA ILE A 448 0.86 34.67 -3.74
C ILE A 448 1.96 34.85 -4.78
N ALA A 449 2.89 35.79 -4.57
CA ALA A 449 4.05 35.97 -5.45
C ALA A 449 4.98 34.74 -5.44
N VAL A 450 5.18 34.08 -4.29
CA VAL A 450 5.97 32.85 -4.18
C VAL A 450 5.29 31.68 -4.89
N ILE A 451 3.96 31.54 -4.77
CA ILE A 451 3.19 30.53 -5.52
C ILE A 451 3.35 30.75 -7.03
N PHE A 452 3.21 32.00 -7.48
CA PHE A 452 3.39 32.37 -8.90
C PHE A 452 4.81 32.05 -9.40
N GLU A 453 5.84 32.43 -8.65
CA GLU A 453 7.22 32.21 -9.05
C GLU A 453 7.60 30.72 -9.01
N THR A 454 7.10 29.96 -8.03
CA THR A 454 7.29 28.51 -7.98
C THR A 454 6.71 27.84 -9.22
N ARG A 455 5.52 28.27 -9.67
CA ARG A 455 4.91 27.80 -10.91
C ARG A 455 5.83 28.06 -12.11
N ASN A 456 6.42 29.24 -12.22
CA ASN A 456 7.33 29.57 -13.33
C ASN A 456 8.57 28.66 -13.34
N ILE A 457 9.18 28.43 -12.18
CA ILE A 457 10.34 27.52 -12.04
C ILE A 457 9.96 26.10 -12.48
N LEU A 458 8.81 25.60 -12.02
CA LEU A 458 8.38 24.22 -12.31
C LEU A 458 7.91 24.02 -13.75
N ILE A 459 7.32 25.03 -14.42
CA ILE A 459 6.98 24.95 -15.84
C ILE A 459 8.24 24.68 -16.68
N ASN A 460 9.33 25.40 -16.39
CA ASN A 460 10.60 25.21 -17.07
C ASN A 460 11.15 23.79 -16.85
N TRP A 461 11.03 23.26 -15.63
CA TRP A 461 11.43 21.88 -15.33
C TRP A 461 10.55 20.83 -16.04
N ILE A 462 9.23 21.00 -16.05
CA ILE A 462 8.30 20.04 -16.66
C ILE A 462 8.49 19.98 -18.18
N THR A 463 8.72 21.13 -18.82
CA THR A 463 8.89 21.27 -20.27
C THR A 463 10.29 20.96 -20.78
N ALA A 464 11.28 20.88 -19.89
CA ALA A 464 12.64 20.55 -20.27
C ALA A 464 12.73 19.15 -20.89
N PRO A 465 13.50 18.95 -21.98
CA PRO A 465 13.92 17.64 -22.45
C PRO A 465 14.55 16.79 -21.34
N VAL A 466 14.48 15.46 -21.41
CA VAL A 466 14.93 14.54 -20.33
C VAL A 466 16.35 14.85 -19.84
N HIS A 467 17.30 15.09 -20.74
CA HIS A 467 18.69 15.44 -20.41
C HIS A 467 18.84 16.81 -19.72
N LEU A 468 17.91 17.73 -19.96
CA LEU A 468 17.84 19.04 -19.29
C LEU A 468 17.08 18.96 -17.97
N LYS A 469 16.16 18.00 -17.79
CA LYS A 469 15.50 17.76 -16.49
C LYS A 469 16.51 17.39 -15.42
N GLU A 470 17.41 16.44 -15.73
CA GLU A 470 18.48 16.04 -14.81
C GLU A 470 19.37 17.23 -14.44
N GLN A 471 19.76 18.07 -15.40
CA GLN A 471 20.54 19.28 -15.14
C GLN A 471 19.79 20.33 -14.31
N THR A 472 18.49 20.53 -14.58
CA THR A 472 17.65 21.48 -13.84
C THR A 472 17.43 20.99 -12.40
N GLU A 473 17.31 19.68 -12.21
CA GLU A 473 17.21 19.06 -10.89
C GLU A 473 18.53 19.11 -10.14
N GLU A 474 19.67 18.83 -10.78
CA GLU A 474 20.99 18.99 -10.17
C GLU A 474 21.24 20.45 -9.76
N ALA A 475 20.81 21.41 -10.59
CA ALA A 475 20.89 22.84 -10.29
C ALA A 475 19.99 23.24 -9.10
N LEU A 476 18.78 22.68 -9.00
CA LEU A 476 17.86 22.94 -7.88
C LEU A 476 18.26 22.21 -6.58
N LEU A 477 18.79 20.99 -6.70
CA LEU A 477 19.16 20.12 -5.57
C LEU A 477 20.61 20.34 -5.10
N GLY A 478 21.38 21.18 -5.78
CA GLY A 478 22.65 21.70 -5.30
C GLY A 478 23.86 20.79 -5.54
N ALA A 479 23.95 20.10 -6.69
CA ALA A 479 25.23 19.57 -7.15
C ALA A 479 26.08 20.71 -7.74
N GLY A 480 26.79 21.40 -6.86
CA GLY A 480 27.82 22.43 -7.10
C GLY A 480 28.04 22.94 -8.53
N LYS A 481 27.26 23.94 -8.96
CA LYS A 481 27.70 25.18 -9.63
C LYS A 481 26.46 26.02 -9.99
N THR A 482 26.53 27.30 -9.68
CA THR A 482 25.57 28.34 -10.08
C THR A 482 25.23 28.25 -11.57
N PRO A 483 23.95 28.21 -11.97
CA PRO A 483 23.58 28.40 -13.37
C PRO A 483 23.74 29.88 -13.70
N GLY A 484 24.71 30.18 -14.56
CA GLY A 484 24.77 31.45 -15.27
C GLY A 484 23.56 31.58 -16.19
N ILE A 485 23.03 32.80 -16.25
CA ILE A 485 22.03 33.23 -17.22
C ILE A 485 22.53 32.86 -18.62
N VAL A 486 21.82 32.00 -19.34
CA VAL A 486 22.08 31.77 -20.77
C VAL A 486 21.01 32.52 -21.56
N GLU A 487 21.40 33.70 -22.03
CA GLU A 487 20.73 34.42 -23.12
C GLU A 487 20.70 33.55 -24.37
N GLY A 488 19.55 33.52 -25.05
CA GLY A 488 19.36 32.75 -26.26
C GLY A 488 20.15 33.28 -27.46
N LYS A 489 20.67 32.38 -28.28
CA LYS A 489 20.85 32.56 -29.73
C LYS A 489 20.54 31.26 -30.45
N GLY A 490 19.70 31.33 -31.49
CA GLY A 490 19.17 30.17 -32.20
C GLY A 490 20.17 29.48 -33.13
N THR A 491 19.85 28.24 -33.52
CA THR A 491 19.81 27.75 -34.92
C THR A 491 19.48 26.24 -34.97
N GLN A 492 18.41 25.93 -35.70
CA GLN A 492 17.98 24.70 -36.40
C GLN A 492 18.09 23.28 -35.76
N PRO A 493 17.03 22.45 -35.88
CA PRO A 493 17.06 21.04 -35.48
C PRO A 493 17.64 20.16 -36.59
N LYS A 494 18.78 19.49 -36.33
CA LYS A 494 19.20 18.34 -37.14
C LYS A 494 18.57 17.06 -36.58
N ARG A 495 17.69 16.47 -37.39
CA ARG A 495 17.21 15.09 -37.28
C ARG A 495 18.38 14.10 -37.17
N VAL A 496 18.25 13.11 -36.30
CA VAL A 496 18.86 11.79 -36.51
C VAL A 496 17.78 10.72 -36.35
N ARG A 497 17.63 9.88 -37.38
CA ARG A 497 16.72 8.74 -37.50
C ARG A 497 17.28 7.54 -36.73
N PHE A 498 16.40 6.72 -36.16
CA PHE A 498 16.59 5.27 -36.09
C PHE A 498 15.25 4.54 -36.24
N LEU A 499 15.21 3.58 -37.16
CA LEU A 499 14.28 2.45 -37.34
C LEU A 499 15.07 1.40 -38.19
N PRO A 500 14.77 0.09 -38.21
CA PRO A 500 13.61 -0.63 -37.65
C PRO A 500 13.91 -2.02 -37.00
N ASP A 501 12.84 -2.62 -36.45
CA ASP A 501 12.51 -4.05 -36.29
C ASP A 501 13.51 -5.08 -35.75
N LEU A 502 13.03 -5.91 -34.81
CA LEU A 502 13.10 -7.37 -34.91
C LEU A 502 12.14 -8.03 -33.90
N VAL A 503 11.00 -8.52 -34.39
CA VAL A 503 10.22 -9.61 -33.78
C VAL A 503 10.10 -10.72 -34.82
N LYS A 504 10.56 -11.95 -34.49
CA LYS A 504 9.76 -13.19 -34.57
C LYS A 504 10.52 -14.48 -34.17
N LYS A 505 10.01 -15.10 -33.09
CA LYS A 505 9.53 -16.50 -32.90
C LYS A 505 10.49 -17.73 -32.98
N PRO A 506 10.09 -18.89 -32.39
CA PRO A 506 10.95 -19.88 -31.71
C PRO A 506 11.26 -21.13 -32.55
N THR A 507 12.22 -21.97 -32.13
CA THR A 507 12.25 -23.44 -32.37
C THR A 507 13.17 -24.15 -31.36
N VAL A 508 12.78 -25.38 -30.96
CA VAL A 508 13.42 -26.31 -30.01
C VAL A 508 14.19 -27.41 -30.77
N THR A 509 15.30 -27.92 -30.22
CA THR A 509 15.66 -29.37 -30.19
C THR A 509 16.81 -29.70 -29.21
N LEU A 510 16.74 -30.91 -28.64
CA LEU A 510 17.52 -31.52 -27.53
C LEU A 510 18.86 -32.19 -27.94
N SER A 511 19.80 -32.39 -26.98
CA SER A 511 20.34 -33.72 -26.58
C SER A 511 21.42 -33.69 -25.45
N ASP A 512 21.21 -34.54 -24.43
CA ASP A 512 22.10 -35.43 -23.63
C ASP A 512 23.52 -35.02 -23.20
N THR A 513 24.12 -35.37 -22.05
CA THR A 513 23.82 -36.18 -20.83
C THR A 513 24.89 -35.87 -19.77
N LYS A 514 24.52 -35.84 -18.47
CA LYS A 514 25.20 -36.46 -17.30
C LYS A 514 24.64 -35.88 -15.99
N GLN A 515 24.05 -36.74 -15.15
CA GLN A 515 23.64 -36.43 -13.77
C GLN A 515 24.88 -36.20 -12.87
N PRO A 516 24.78 -35.35 -11.83
CA PRO A 516 24.44 -35.89 -10.52
C PRO A 516 23.41 -35.05 -9.73
N VAL A 517 22.67 -35.75 -8.86
CA VAL A 517 21.81 -35.34 -7.74
C VAL A 517 21.64 -33.82 -7.52
N ILE A 518 20.50 -33.27 -7.96
CA ILE A 518 20.09 -31.88 -7.70
C ILE A 518 19.15 -31.86 -6.49
N LYS A 519 19.64 -31.39 -5.33
CA LYS A 519 18.76 -30.72 -4.36
C LYS A 519 18.14 -29.53 -5.07
N ARG A 520 16.81 -29.37 -5.01
CA ARG A 520 16.08 -28.35 -5.77
C ARG A 520 16.66 -26.97 -5.43
N LYS A 521 17.04 -26.18 -6.44
CA LYS A 521 17.54 -24.79 -6.29
C LYS A 521 16.66 -23.92 -5.36
N ASP A 522 15.38 -24.26 -5.24
CA ASP A 522 14.40 -23.57 -4.40
C ASP A 522 14.60 -23.82 -2.89
N GLU A 523 15.09 -24.99 -2.48
CA GLU A 523 15.39 -25.31 -1.07
C GLU A 523 16.66 -24.61 -0.59
N GLU A 524 17.70 -24.56 -1.44
CA GLU A 524 18.97 -23.90 -1.12
C GLU A 524 18.85 -22.35 -1.08
N LEU A 525 17.93 -21.79 -1.88
CA LEU A 525 17.57 -20.37 -1.84
C LEU A 525 16.72 -20.01 -0.62
N LEU A 526 15.90 -20.94 -0.13
CA LEU A 526 15.08 -20.77 1.07
C LEU A 526 15.95 -20.80 2.32
N ASP A 527 16.85 -21.78 2.43
CA ASP A 527 17.80 -21.91 3.56
C ASP A 527 18.72 -20.67 3.66
N LYS A 528 19.22 -20.17 2.53
CA LYS A 528 20.03 -18.92 2.52
C LYS A 528 19.25 -17.68 2.97
N LYS A 529 17.95 -17.59 2.67
CA LYS A 529 17.11 -16.45 3.08
C LYS A 529 16.70 -16.51 4.54
N ILE A 530 16.45 -17.72 5.06
CA ILE A 530 16.21 -17.93 6.49
C ILE A 530 17.47 -17.53 7.27
N GLN A 531 18.65 -17.91 6.78
CA GLN A 531 19.92 -17.56 7.39
C GLN A 531 20.13 -16.03 7.48
N VAL A 532 19.94 -15.30 6.38
CA VAL A 532 20.06 -13.82 6.34
C VAL A 532 19.05 -13.13 7.27
N THR A 533 17.85 -13.71 7.40
CA THR A 533 16.79 -13.20 8.28
C THR A 533 17.20 -13.34 9.75
N LEU A 534 17.74 -14.51 10.12
CA LEU A 534 18.23 -14.75 11.48
C LEU A 534 19.44 -13.86 11.82
N GLU A 535 20.35 -13.65 10.86
CA GLU A 535 21.51 -12.76 11.04
C GLU A 535 21.08 -11.31 11.31
N THR A 536 20.06 -10.82 10.61
CA THR A 536 19.52 -9.46 10.83
C THR A 536 18.84 -9.31 12.19
N VAL A 537 18.15 -10.37 12.65
CA VAL A 537 17.56 -10.42 14.00
C VAL A 537 18.66 -10.45 15.07
N ASP A 538 19.70 -11.25 14.85
CA ASP A 538 20.84 -11.39 15.78
C ASP A 538 21.62 -10.06 15.88
N GLN A 539 21.78 -9.33 14.77
CA GLN A 539 22.38 -8.00 14.76
C GLN A 539 21.57 -6.98 15.58
N ALA A 540 20.24 -6.97 15.43
CA ALA A 540 19.35 -6.10 16.21
C ALA A 540 19.38 -6.43 17.72
N LEU A 541 19.55 -7.71 18.07
CA LEU A 541 19.71 -8.16 19.46
C LEU A 541 21.07 -7.76 20.05
N GLU A 542 22.16 -7.84 19.28
CA GLU A 542 23.48 -7.38 19.73
C GLU A 542 23.54 -5.85 19.86
N GLU A 543 22.86 -5.08 19.00
CA GLU A 543 22.70 -3.63 19.18
C GLU A 543 21.94 -3.28 20.46
N LEU A 544 20.88 -4.02 20.78
CA LEU A 544 20.14 -3.85 22.03
C LEU A 544 21.01 -4.15 23.25
N LYS A 545 21.78 -5.25 23.20
CA LYS A 545 22.72 -5.64 24.25
C LYS A 545 23.83 -4.61 24.46
N GLY A 546 24.36 -4.05 23.38
CA GLY A 546 25.32 -2.93 23.43
C GLY A 546 24.74 -1.72 24.14
N LYS A 547 23.53 -1.28 23.73
CA LYS A 547 22.83 -0.16 24.38
C LYS A 547 22.49 -0.40 25.85
N ILE A 548 22.22 -1.65 26.25
CA ILE A 548 22.02 -2.01 27.65
C ILE A 548 23.32 -1.87 28.43
N GLY A 549 24.47 -2.20 27.82
CA GLY A 549 25.80 -1.99 28.40
C GLY A 549 26.11 -0.52 28.70
N ASP A 550 25.56 0.41 27.92
CA ASP A 550 25.75 1.86 28.08
C ASP A 550 24.86 2.50 29.16
N ILE A 551 23.89 1.75 29.72
CA ILE A 551 23.02 2.27 30.78
C ILE A 551 23.82 2.40 32.08
N ASN A 552 23.79 3.59 32.68
CA ASN A 552 24.34 3.80 34.02
C ASN A 552 23.46 3.09 35.07
N GLN A 553 23.86 1.86 35.41
CA GLN A 553 23.15 0.95 36.32
C GLN A 553 22.89 1.53 37.71
N HIS A 554 23.76 2.45 38.16
CA HIS A 554 23.62 3.09 39.47
C HIS A 554 22.58 4.22 39.50
N LYS A 555 22.19 4.74 38.33
CA LYS A 555 21.23 5.84 38.18
C LYS A 555 19.85 5.38 37.70
N TYR A 556 19.79 4.28 36.95
CA TYR A 556 18.58 3.78 36.31
C TYR A 556 18.42 2.26 36.49
N ASP A 557 18.43 1.78 37.74
CA ASP A 557 18.34 0.37 38.12
C ASP A 557 17.12 -0.37 37.53
N LYS A 558 15.93 0.25 37.63
CA LYS A 558 14.68 -0.30 37.10
C LYS A 558 14.66 -0.37 35.58
N ALA A 559 15.22 0.64 34.92
CA ALA A 559 15.29 0.66 33.47
C ALA A 559 16.34 -0.34 32.94
N TYR A 560 17.46 -0.50 33.66
CA TYR A 560 18.46 -1.51 33.34
C TYR A 560 17.90 -2.93 33.43
N GLU A 561 17.18 -3.27 34.51
CA GLU A 561 16.55 -4.58 34.64
C GLU A 561 15.41 -4.80 33.63
N ALA A 562 14.59 -3.77 33.37
CA ALA A 562 13.57 -3.85 32.31
C ALA A 562 14.18 -4.09 30.92
N ALA A 563 15.34 -3.48 30.63
CA ALA A 563 16.03 -3.67 29.35
C ALA A 563 16.68 -5.06 29.25
N LYS A 564 17.22 -5.61 30.35
CA LYS A 564 17.70 -7.01 30.39
C LYS A 564 16.58 -8.03 30.19
N ILE A 565 15.43 -7.80 30.82
CA ILE A 565 14.24 -8.66 30.64
C ILE A 565 13.78 -8.62 29.18
N LEU A 566 13.74 -7.43 28.58
CA LEU A 566 13.42 -7.25 27.17
C LEU A 566 14.39 -8.04 26.26
N LEU A 567 15.71 -7.89 26.46
CA LEU A 567 16.71 -8.61 25.67
C LEU A 567 16.50 -10.13 25.75
N ARG A 568 16.30 -10.65 26.97
CA ARG A 568 16.05 -12.08 27.20
C ARG A 568 14.79 -12.56 26.48
N GLN A 569 13.68 -11.84 26.60
CA GLN A 569 12.41 -12.22 25.96
C GLN A 569 12.49 -12.19 24.43
N LEU A 570 13.25 -11.26 23.85
CA LEU A 570 13.47 -11.22 22.41
C LEU A 570 14.40 -12.33 21.92
N GLN A 571 15.40 -12.72 22.72
CA GLN A 571 16.25 -13.88 22.44
C GLN A 571 15.45 -15.19 22.51
N GLU A 572 14.61 -15.36 23.54
CA GLU A 572 13.71 -16.51 23.68
C GLU A 572 12.73 -16.61 22.50
N ALA A 573 12.17 -15.47 22.05
CA ALA A 573 11.33 -15.44 20.86
C ALA A 573 12.09 -15.89 19.61
N ARG A 574 13.33 -15.43 19.42
CA ARG A 574 14.20 -15.79 18.30
C ARG A 574 14.51 -17.29 18.30
N ASP A 575 14.88 -17.84 19.44
CA ASP A 575 15.22 -19.26 19.54
C ASP A 575 14.00 -20.15 19.32
N GLN A 576 12.83 -19.75 19.85
CA GLN A 576 11.58 -20.44 19.58
C GLN A 576 11.19 -20.39 18.10
N TYR A 577 11.48 -19.27 17.41
CA TYR A 577 11.25 -19.16 15.97
C TYR A 577 12.13 -20.15 15.18
N VAL A 578 13.41 -20.29 15.55
CA VAL A 578 14.30 -21.31 14.93
C VAL A 578 13.74 -22.73 15.15
N VAL A 579 13.28 -23.03 16.37
CA VAL A 579 12.66 -24.33 16.68
C VAL A 579 11.42 -24.56 15.81
N ASP A 580 10.52 -23.57 15.72
CA ASP A 580 9.29 -23.64 14.92
C ASP A 580 9.59 -23.80 13.42
N LEU A 581 10.67 -23.20 12.91
CA LEU A 581 11.12 -23.35 11.51
C LEU A 581 11.67 -24.75 11.20
N THR A 582 12.26 -25.42 12.20
CA THR A 582 12.77 -26.80 12.05
C THR A 582 11.70 -27.87 12.26
N ASN A 583 10.49 -27.50 12.69
CA ASN A 583 9.39 -28.41 12.94
C ASN A 583 8.54 -28.66 11.67
N PRO A 584 8.47 -29.90 11.14
CA PRO A 584 7.71 -30.22 9.93
C PRO A 584 6.19 -29.96 10.02
N GLN A 585 5.65 -29.81 11.23
CA GLN A 585 4.22 -29.58 11.48
C GLN A 585 3.86 -28.09 11.57
N THR A 586 4.83 -27.18 11.69
CA THR A 586 4.57 -25.74 11.80
C THR A 586 4.88 -25.06 10.48
N SER A 587 3.90 -24.36 9.91
CA SER A 587 4.13 -23.62 8.66
C SER A 587 5.00 -22.37 8.92
N PHE A 588 5.82 -21.97 7.95
CA PHE A 588 6.64 -20.74 8.02
C PHE A 588 5.83 -19.50 8.42
N ASN A 589 4.59 -19.40 7.93
CA ASN A 589 3.70 -18.29 8.23
C ASN A 589 3.23 -18.31 9.70
N GLU A 590 2.95 -19.50 10.23
CA GLU A 590 2.55 -19.65 11.62
C GLU A 590 3.72 -19.37 12.58
N ALA A 591 4.91 -19.87 12.27
CA ALA A 591 6.14 -19.57 13.01
C ALA A 591 6.43 -18.05 13.03
N GLY A 592 6.30 -17.37 11.89
CA GLY A 592 6.54 -15.93 11.79
C GLY A 592 5.50 -15.08 12.51
N LEU A 593 4.24 -15.52 12.55
CA LEU A 593 3.19 -14.85 13.33
C LEU A 593 3.46 -14.97 14.84
N LYS A 594 3.80 -16.18 15.32
CA LYS A 594 4.16 -16.42 16.74
C LYS A 594 5.33 -15.55 17.17
N PHE A 595 6.38 -15.46 16.36
CA PHE A 595 7.53 -14.59 16.64
C PHE A 595 7.14 -13.11 16.70
N LYS A 596 6.34 -12.62 15.74
CA LYS A 596 5.90 -11.22 15.69
C LYS A 596 5.10 -10.84 16.93
N GLU A 597 4.20 -11.71 17.37
CA GLU A 597 3.40 -11.49 18.57
C GLU A 597 4.27 -11.48 19.82
N ALA A 598 5.20 -12.43 19.96
CA ALA A 598 6.14 -12.48 21.07
C ALA A 598 7.00 -11.21 21.17
N CYS A 599 7.55 -10.73 20.05
CA CYS A 599 8.35 -9.49 20.02
C CYS A 599 7.52 -8.25 20.34
N LYS A 600 6.28 -8.19 19.85
CA LYS A 600 5.37 -7.09 20.13
C LYS A 600 5.03 -7.01 21.62
N LEU A 601 4.72 -8.15 22.25
CA LEU A 601 4.41 -8.22 23.67
C LEU A 601 5.62 -7.80 24.52
N ALA A 602 6.79 -8.40 24.27
CA ALA A 602 8.02 -8.06 25.00
C ALA A 602 8.34 -6.55 24.94
N ILE A 603 8.23 -5.94 23.75
CA ILE A 603 8.48 -4.50 23.58
C ILE A 603 7.37 -3.65 24.21
N GLN A 604 6.11 -4.06 24.14
CA GLN A 604 5.00 -3.33 24.77
C GLN A 604 5.12 -3.32 26.30
N ASP A 605 5.56 -4.42 26.90
CA ASP A 605 5.74 -4.53 28.35
C ASP A 605 6.91 -3.68 28.86
N ALA A 606 8.01 -3.64 28.10
CA ALA A 606 9.20 -2.87 28.49
C ALA A 606 9.09 -1.35 28.20
N LYS A 607 8.29 -0.97 27.19
CA LYS A 607 8.22 0.41 26.68
C LYS A 607 7.88 1.47 27.75
N PRO A 608 6.89 1.31 28.64
CA PRO A 608 6.53 2.35 29.61
C PRO A 608 7.68 2.72 30.54
N ILE A 609 8.51 1.75 30.92
CA ILE A 609 9.64 1.95 31.84
C ILE A 609 10.82 2.57 31.06
N LEU A 610 11.15 2.01 29.90
CA LEU A 610 12.31 2.44 29.10
C LEU A 610 12.09 3.78 28.39
N GLU A 611 10.86 4.14 28.05
CA GLU A 611 10.53 5.47 27.50
C GLU A 611 10.59 6.54 28.59
N LYS A 612 10.07 6.26 29.77
CA LYS A 612 10.07 7.19 30.90
C LYS A 612 11.48 7.49 31.41
N ASP A 613 12.28 6.44 31.61
CA ASP A 613 13.55 6.56 32.33
C ASP A 613 14.76 6.77 31.40
N LEU A 614 14.68 6.29 30.13
CA LEU A 614 15.78 6.36 29.16
C LEU A 614 15.41 7.04 27.83
N GLY A 615 14.15 7.42 27.62
CA GLY A 615 13.71 8.04 26.35
C GLY A 615 13.70 7.08 25.15
N TRP A 616 13.73 5.77 25.38
CA TRP A 616 13.88 4.76 24.31
C TRP A 616 12.61 4.51 23.49
N GLY A 617 11.54 5.28 23.68
CA GLY A 617 10.24 5.05 23.02
C GLY A 617 10.33 4.94 21.49
N GLU A 618 11.13 5.79 20.84
CA GLU A 618 11.32 5.74 19.38
C GLU A 618 12.29 4.64 18.94
N TYR A 619 13.33 4.38 19.75
CA TYR A 619 14.25 3.27 19.51
C TYR A 619 13.53 1.91 19.55
N LEU A 620 12.67 1.69 20.55
CA LEU A 620 11.90 0.46 20.72
C LEU A 620 10.89 0.25 19.57
N LYS A 621 10.29 1.32 19.05
CA LYS A 621 9.45 1.24 17.84
C LYS A 621 10.26 0.80 16.62
N ASN A 622 11.47 1.33 16.45
CA ASN A 622 12.34 0.96 15.34
C ASN A 622 12.88 -0.46 15.49
N LEU A 623 13.22 -0.89 16.71
CA LEU A 623 13.59 -2.27 17.00
C LEU A 623 12.44 -3.23 16.65
N LEU A 624 11.20 -2.93 17.06
CA LEU A 624 10.03 -3.73 16.68
C LEU A 624 9.85 -3.77 15.15
N LYS A 625 10.05 -2.64 14.45
CA LYS A 625 9.98 -2.61 12.98
C LYS A 625 11.03 -3.50 12.35
N VAL A 626 12.29 -3.47 12.81
CA VAL A 626 13.35 -4.32 12.27
C VAL A 626 12.97 -5.78 12.49
N MET A 627 12.66 -6.18 13.72
CA MET A 627 12.31 -7.57 14.06
C MET A 627 11.12 -8.10 13.24
N VAL A 628 10.10 -7.26 13.02
CA VAL A 628 8.87 -7.67 12.29
C VAL A 628 9.02 -7.57 10.77
N ASN A 629 9.73 -6.57 10.25
CA ASN A 629 9.90 -6.38 8.80
C ASN A 629 10.89 -7.40 8.21
N THR A 630 11.91 -7.79 8.98
CA THR A 630 12.85 -8.84 8.57
C THR A 630 12.11 -10.16 8.36
N ILE A 631 11.16 -10.52 9.23
CA ILE A 631 10.36 -11.75 9.09
C ILE A 631 9.22 -11.61 8.09
N ALA A 632 8.70 -10.38 7.87
CA ALA A 632 7.80 -10.13 6.75
C ALA A 632 8.45 -10.54 5.42
N PHE A 633 9.78 -10.43 5.26
CA PHE A 633 10.47 -10.88 4.05
C PHE A 633 10.43 -12.41 3.83
N CYS A 634 10.36 -13.21 4.91
CA CYS A 634 10.17 -14.67 4.85
C CYS A 634 8.70 -15.11 4.79
N VAL A 635 7.77 -14.32 5.36
CA VAL A 635 6.32 -14.64 5.46
C VAL A 635 5.49 -14.03 4.31
N THR A 636 6.04 -13.10 3.52
CA THR A 636 5.31 -12.41 2.43
C THR A 636 5.21 -13.16 1.10
N PHE A 637 5.29 -14.49 1.12
CA PHE A 637 4.52 -15.28 0.16
C PHE A 637 3.03 -15.31 0.60
N GLY A 638 2.35 -14.15 0.51
CA GLY A 638 0.89 -14.12 0.68
C GLY A 638 0.18 -12.78 0.95
N ALA A 639 0.78 -11.81 1.65
CA ALA A 639 0.04 -10.58 2.02
C ALA A 639 0.95 -9.35 2.14
N SER A 640 0.86 -8.43 1.18
CA SER A 640 1.55 -7.14 1.17
C SER A 640 0.72 -6.07 1.89
N GLN A 641 1.01 -5.82 3.18
CA GLN A 641 0.55 -4.66 3.94
C GLN A 641 1.69 -4.24 4.90
N GLY A 642 2.60 -3.38 4.44
CA GLY A 642 3.66 -2.78 5.27
C GLY A 642 3.12 -1.55 6.01
N PHE A 643 2.86 -1.68 7.31
CA PHE A 643 2.19 -0.65 8.11
C PHE A 643 3.12 0.41 8.74
N PHE A 644 4.45 0.34 8.59
CA PHE A 644 5.32 1.42 9.08
C PHE A 644 6.61 1.59 8.25
N ALA A 645 6.84 2.80 7.74
CA ALA A 645 8.13 3.23 7.20
C ALA A 645 9.17 3.31 8.32
N THR A 646 10.35 2.72 8.10
CA THR A 646 11.51 2.81 8.99
C THR A 646 12.20 4.15 8.76
N THR A 647 12.28 5.00 9.78
CA THR A 647 13.14 6.19 9.74
C THR A 647 14.55 5.76 10.12
N ARG A 648 15.40 5.42 9.14
CA ARG A 648 16.84 5.17 9.38
C ARG A 648 17.53 6.50 9.70
N ALA A 649 18.43 6.50 10.67
CA ALA A 649 19.28 7.66 10.96
C ALA A 649 20.25 7.89 9.79
N LYS A 650 20.46 9.16 9.40
CA LYS A 650 21.32 9.59 8.27
C LYS A 650 22.78 9.09 8.38
N SER A 651 23.24 8.75 9.58
CA SER A 651 24.58 8.20 9.81
C SER A 651 24.75 6.76 9.31
N ALA A 652 23.70 5.94 9.31
CA ALA A 652 23.78 4.56 8.84
C ALA A 652 23.85 4.47 7.30
N LEU A 653 23.19 5.40 6.59
CA LEU A 653 23.30 5.51 5.13
C LEU A 653 24.71 5.92 4.69
N ALA A 654 25.37 6.79 5.45
CA ALA A 654 26.74 7.22 5.15
C ALA A 654 27.78 6.11 5.36
N VAL A 655 27.49 5.12 6.22
CA VAL A 655 28.39 3.97 6.46
C VAL A 655 28.17 2.89 5.40
N ASP A 656 26.93 2.56 5.05
CA ASP A 656 26.62 1.61 3.97
C ASP A 656 27.14 2.11 2.60
N ASP A 657 27.04 3.42 2.32
CA ASP A 657 27.58 4.04 1.11
C ASP A 657 29.13 4.03 1.10
N ALA A 658 29.75 4.18 2.27
CA ALA A 658 31.20 4.10 2.42
C ALA A 658 31.73 2.66 2.29
N GLU A 659 31.03 1.67 2.84
CA GLU A 659 31.36 0.24 2.70
C GLU A 659 31.14 -0.24 1.26
N SER A 660 30.04 0.15 0.61
CA SER A 660 29.77 -0.16 -0.79
C SER A 660 30.82 0.45 -1.74
N ALA A 661 31.32 1.65 -1.42
CA ALA A 661 32.39 2.29 -2.18
C ALA A 661 33.78 1.65 -1.94
N LEU A 662 34.01 1.05 -0.77
CA LEU A 662 35.24 0.31 -0.45
C LEU A 662 35.26 -1.07 -1.14
N GLU A 663 34.13 -1.78 -1.21
CA GLU A 663 34.01 -3.06 -1.91
C GLU A 663 34.22 -2.94 -3.43
N LEU A 664 33.67 -1.90 -4.06
CA LEU A 664 33.86 -1.62 -5.49
C LEU A 664 35.31 -1.28 -5.87
N ASN A 665 36.09 -0.74 -4.94
CA ASN A 665 37.51 -0.40 -5.18
C ASN A 665 38.46 -1.61 -4.97
N GLN A 666 38.07 -2.59 -4.15
CA GLN A 666 38.84 -3.83 -3.98
C GLN A 666 38.67 -4.80 -5.16
N ILE A 667 37.49 -4.82 -5.79
CA ILE A 667 37.22 -5.66 -6.98
C ILE A 667 38.01 -5.16 -8.21
N ASN A 668 38.30 -3.85 -8.29
CA ASN A 668 39.00 -3.24 -9.43
C ASN A 668 40.53 -3.18 -9.28
N SER A 669 41.09 -3.60 -8.15
CA SER A 669 42.54 -3.48 -7.86
C SER A 669 43.31 -4.80 -7.79
N SER A 670 42.71 -5.94 -8.13
CA SER A 670 43.45 -7.21 -8.19
C SER A 670 44.18 -7.38 -9.54
N PRO A 671 45.52 -7.60 -9.57
CA PRO A 671 46.30 -7.60 -10.80
C PRO A 671 46.03 -8.84 -11.66
N LYS A 672 45.88 -8.64 -12.96
CA LYS A 672 45.83 -9.73 -13.95
C LYS A 672 47.19 -10.45 -13.98
N GLY A 673 47.23 -11.66 -13.44
CA GLY A 673 48.29 -12.66 -13.62
C GLY A 673 47.82 -13.74 -14.58
#